data_AF-A0A352X1C4-F1
#
_entry.id   AF-A0A352X1C4-F1
#
_cell.length_a   1.000
_cell.length_b   1.000
_cell.length_c   1.000
_cell.angle_alpha   90.00
_cell.angle_beta   90.00
_cell.angle_gamma   90.00
#
_symmetry.space_group_name_H-M   'P 1'
#
loop_
_entity.id
_entity.type
_entity.pdbx_description
1 polymer ?
#
loop_
_entity_poly.entity_id
_entity_poly.type
_entity_poly.pdbx_seq_one_letter_code
_entity_poly.pdbx_strand_id
1 'polypeptide(L)'
;MKRRIDLITAILLVIAVLISLFVGAYPTASAAESEYADIGAAYDELAETGYPHRAISLEGIPDDFNSDIKAGVRHIYLSKSTAYLKINERFLLNVTDAYSHTVNARVEFTSNATSVAEVNDSGYVTAKRNGTAKISVYDSVSGESLTCTVHVGEEHAPTVAPTVAPTDEPTDPPAPTQKPTQPPTQPPTQAPTTAPTPTTPPETLSLSASSATVYTGNYYHLKATSNAAVSFKSSDTSVATVNSSGIITAVKAGTVTITASTSTKSATCRITVKSGSSVNLSQKSCSVDRFMTIMLKSTTSGVTWSSSDTSVATVYNEGMYGLIYGKKAGTAVLTVSTSSGAATCLVTVEPSYPVQFAYSSPNCAAKNQTVTLICVTDTMRTGVRFAVDMGSSTRYVDATSKVQEGDTYVWKGTTSFSSAGTYDVKAYSQFNGGTAWYSCKDGETTAYVTNSNDMTTTVKAERRASDQLIDLIATFEGFSSSVYIDPITHDDPTLGYGVLVFPGEKFYNNLTRTQAYAYLVQNVNNAGYTSDVNYFLKDKDIEFNQQQFDALVCFAYNNGTGPFFNDDELIDALMDCKHNGSRDFNYINKQYFIDKFCQYHHAGGDCVYGLLYRRVDETEMFFYGDYEANYGNYKYPIKFECAYDPSFHT
;
A
#
# COMPACT_ATOMS: atom_id res chain seq x y z
N MET A 1 -13.90 13.31 10.37
CA MET A 1 -13.65 14.46 11.28
C MET A 1 -13.57 14.06 12.75
N LYS A 2 -14.56 13.33 13.30
CA LYS A 2 -14.56 12.86 14.71
C LYS A 2 -13.33 12.01 15.10
N ARG A 3 -12.93 11.05 14.25
CA ARG A 3 -11.68 10.27 14.41
C ARG A 3 -10.39 11.11 14.43
N ARG A 4 -10.37 12.28 13.76
CA ARG A 4 -9.22 13.20 13.81
C ARG A 4 -9.16 13.95 15.15
N ILE A 5 -10.32 14.23 15.76
CA ILE A 5 -10.41 14.88 17.08
C ILE A 5 -10.05 13.88 18.19
N ASP A 6 -10.51 12.63 18.11
CA ASP A 6 -10.23 11.61 19.11
C ASP A 6 -8.74 11.22 19.13
N LEU A 7 -8.11 11.14 17.96
CA LEU A 7 -6.69 10.86 17.82
C LEU A 7 -5.81 12.03 18.30
N ILE A 8 -6.18 13.28 18.00
CA ILE A 8 -5.49 14.47 18.52
C ILE A 8 -5.63 14.56 20.04
N THR A 9 -6.80 14.23 20.58
CA THR A 9 -7.06 14.24 22.04
C THR A 9 -6.23 13.16 22.75
N ALA A 10 -6.14 11.95 22.18
CA ALA A 10 -5.31 10.88 22.72
C ALA A 10 -3.81 11.21 22.65
N ILE A 11 -3.35 11.82 21.56
CA ILE A 11 -1.95 12.26 21.39
C ILE A 11 -1.60 13.38 22.38
N LEU A 12 -2.51 14.35 22.59
CA LEU A 12 -2.33 15.42 23.57
C LEU A 12 -2.31 14.89 25.01
N LEU A 13 -3.12 13.87 25.33
CA LEU A 13 -3.09 13.21 26.64
C LEU A 13 -1.75 12.49 26.88
N VAL A 14 -1.23 11.78 25.88
CA VAL A 14 0.05 11.08 25.96
C VAL A 14 1.22 12.06 26.08
N ILE A 15 1.18 13.17 25.34
CA ILE A 15 2.18 14.25 25.44
C ILE A 15 2.12 14.90 26.83
N ALA A 16 0.93 15.15 27.39
CA ALA A 16 0.78 15.70 28.75
C ALA A 16 1.33 14.74 29.83
N VAL A 17 1.09 13.43 29.71
CA VAL A 17 1.63 12.41 30.63
C VAL A 17 3.16 12.31 30.51
N LEU A 18 3.71 12.38 29.29
CA LEU A 18 5.16 12.36 29.06
C LEU A 18 5.87 13.61 29.56
N ILE A 19 5.25 14.79 29.42
CA ILE A 19 5.77 16.05 29.97
C ILE A 19 5.76 16.01 31.51
N SER A 20 4.75 15.38 32.11
CA SER A 20 4.63 15.20 33.57
C SER A 20 5.68 14.24 34.15
N LEU A 21 6.20 13.31 33.35
CA LEU A 21 7.27 12.38 33.73
C LEU A 21 8.68 13.00 33.63
N PHE A 22 8.85 14.08 32.88
CA PHE A 22 10.14 14.76 32.67
C PHE A 22 10.38 15.98 33.56
N VAL A 23 9.32 16.58 34.11
CA VAL A 23 9.42 17.75 34.98
C VAL A 23 8.89 17.33 36.36
N GLY A 24 9.79 16.91 37.26
CA GLY A 24 9.46 16.35 38.56
C GLY A 24 8.78 17.32 39.54
N ALA A 25 7.52 17.68 39.27
CA ALA A 25 6.65 18.44 40.16
C ALA A 25 5.20 17.99 39.98
N TYR A 26 4.63 17.38 41.01
CA TYR A 26 3.18 17.19 41.10
C TYR A 26 2.52 18.49 41.55
N PRO A 27 1.45 18.97 40.89
CA PRO A 27 0.47 19.83 41.53
C PRO A 27 -0.78 19.03 41.89
N THR A 28 -1.27 19.28 43.09
CA THR A 28 -2.49 18.72 43.68
C THR A 28 -3.75 19.22 42.99
N ALA A 29 -4.76 18.35 42.95
CA ALA A 29 -6.10 18.60 42.46
C ALA A 29 -6.83 19.71 43.27
N SER A 30 -6.69 20.98 42.87
CA SER A 30 -7.71 22.02 43.14
C SER A 30 -7.58 23.29 42.27
N ALA A 31 -6.88 23.27 41.14
CA ALA A 31 -6.69 24.45 40.28
C ALA A 31 -7.15 24.23 38.81
N ALA A 32 -7.97 23.21 38.56
CA ALA A 32 -8.46 22.86 37.21
C ALA A 32 -9.95 23.20 36.97
N GLU A 33 -10.60 23.93 37.88
CA GLU A 33 -12.06 24.18 37.81
C GLU A 33 -12.48 25.62 37.46
N SER A 34 -11.55 26.53 37.13
CA SER A 34 -11.94 27.91 36.75
C SER A 34 -11.62 28.31 35.30
N GLU A 35 -11.21 27.40 34.43
CA GLU A 35 -11.01 27.66 32.99
C GLU A 35 -11.97 26.87 32.07
N TYR A 36 -12.93 26.13 32.64
CA TYR A 36 -13.91 25.33 31.89
C TYR A 36 -15.35 25.89 31.92
N ALA A 37 -15.55 27.10 32.44
CA ALA A 37 -16.89 27.71 32.53
C ALA A 37 -17.27 28.63 31.35
N ASP A 38 -16.37 28.93 30.41
CA ASP A 38 -16.63 29.92 29.32
C ASP A 38 -16.73 29.34 27.90
N ILE A 39 -16.74 28.01 27.75
CA ILE A 39 -16.93 27.34 26.44
C ILE A 39 -18.32 26.69 26.33
N GLY A 40 -19.05 26.54 27.45
CA GLY A 40 -20.39 25.96 27.50
C GLY A 40 -21.53 26.92 27.17
N ALA A 41 -21.32 28.24 27.23
CA ALA A 41 -22.38 29.24 27.00
C ALA A 41 -22.42 29.80 25.57
N ALA A 42 -21.45 29.46 24.71
CA ALA A 42 -21.41 29.93 23.32
C ALA A 42 -22.06 28.97 22.30
N TYR A 43 -22.50 27.79 22.74
CA TYR A 43 -23.13 26.79 21.86
C TYR A 43 -24.66 26.80 21.90
N ASP A 44 -25.29 27.28 22.98
CA ASP A 44 -26.76 27.32 23.09
C ASP A 44 -27.41 28.57 22.49
N GLU A 45 -26.63 29.56 22.01
CA GLU A 45 -27.18 30.75 21.30
C GLU A 45 -27.06 30.66 19.76
N LEU A 46 -26.43 29.61 19.23
CA LEU A 46 -26.28 29.37 17.78
C LEU A 46 -27.31 28.39 17.19
N ALA A 47 -28.19 27.81 18.03
CA ALA A 47 -29.19 26.84 17.59
C ALA A 47 -30.58 27.44 17.30
N GLU A 48 -30.86 28.72 17.58
CA GLU A 48 -32.24 29.25 17.50
C GLU A 48 -32.47 30.51 16.65
N THR A 49 -31.48 31.05 15.92
CA THR A 49 -31.75 32.16 14.99
C THR A 49 -31.24 31.87 13.59
N GLY A 50 -32.10 31.29 12.75
CA GLY A 50 -31.83 31.23 11.32
C GLY A 50 -31.67 32.64 10.76
N TYR A 51 -30.49 32.97 10.22
CA TYR A 51 -30.25 34.15 9.37
C TYR A 51 -28.83 34.09 8.73
N PRO A 52 -28.52 34.90 7.70
CA PRO A 52 -28.34 34.45 6.31
C PRO A 52 -26.88 34.49 5.84
N HIS A 53 -26.64 33.97 4.63
CA HIS A 53 -25.44 34.19 3.83
C HIS A 53 -24.89 35.62 3.96
N ARG A 54 -23.69 35.77 4.52
CA ARG A 54 -22.85 36.97 4.36
C ARG A 54 -21.61 36.62 3.57
N ALA A 55 -21.53 37.22 2.38
CA ALA A 55 -20.42 37.14 1.46
C ALA A 55 -19.10 37.56 2.12
N ILE A 56 -18.07 36.73 1.98
CA ILE A 56 -16.69 37.09 2.29
C ILE A 56 -16.15 37.89 1.12
N SER A 57 -15.60 39.07 1.40
CA SER A 57 -14.91 39.93 0.45
C SER A 57 -13.64 39.26 -0.07
N LEU A 58 -13.53 39.17 -1.39
CA LEU A 58 -12.42 38.61 -2.15
C LEU A 58 -11.36 39.70 -2.43
N GLU A 59 -10.30 39.75 -1.63
CA GLU A 59 -9.04 40.37 -2.06
C GLU A 59 -7.88 39.46 -1.66
N GLY A 60 -7.18 38.91 -2.66
CA GLY A 60 -5.92 38.17 -2.48
C GLY A 60 -5.81 36.75 -3.07
N ILE A 61 -6.84 36.24 -3.74
CA ILE A 61 -6.78 34.95 -4.46
C ILE A 61 -6.36 35.22 -5.92
N PRO A 62 -5.43 34.44 -6.52
CA PRO A 62 -5.09 34.53 -7.94
C PRO A 62 -6.36 34.50 -8.83
N ASP A 63 -6.40 35.35 -9.86
CA ASP A 63 -7.59 35.63 -10.68
C ASP A 63 -8.14 34.42 -11.47
N ASP A 64 -7.44 33.29 -11.51
CA ASP A 64 -7.87 32.06 -12.17
C ASP A 64 -8.85 31.24 -11.32
N PHE A 65 -8.62 31.14 -10.00
CA PHE A 65 -9.42 30.30 -9.10
C PHE A 65 -10.85 30.82 -8.84
N ASN A 66 -11.10 32.11 -9.09
CA ASN A 66 -12.38 32.77 -8.82
C ASN A 66 -13.31 32.84 -10.05
N SER A 67 -12.80 32.48 -11.22
CA SER A 67 -13.59 32.48 -12.46
C SER A 67 -14.54 31.27 -12.54
N ASP A 68 -14.16 30.13 -11.97
CA ASP A 68 -14.97 28.90 -12.00
C ASP A 68 -16.12 28.91 -10.96
N ILE A 69 -15.92 29.54 -9.80
CA ILE A 69 -16.95 29.64 -8.75
C ILE A 69 -18.11 30.56 -9.17
N LYS A 70 -17.87 31.56 -10.02
CA LYS A 70 -18.92 32.44 -10.58
C LYS A 70 -19.64 31.83 -11.79
N ALA A 71 -19.12 30.74 -12.36
CA ALA A 71 -19.67 30.09 -13.55
C ALA A 71 -20.55 28.86 -13.27
N GLY A 72 -20.66 28.39 -12.02
CA GLY A 72 -21.52 27.25 -11.69
C GLY A 72 -21.06 25.91 -12.27
N VAL A 73 -19.77 25.79 -12.62
CA VAL A 73 -19.18 24.56 -13.17
C VAL A 73 -19.07 23.53 -12.04
N ARG A 74 -19.87 22.46 -12.10
CA ARG A 74 -19.83 21.35 -11.15
C ARG A 74 -18.81 20.31 -11.62
N HIS A 75 -17.61 20.27 -11.06
CA HIS A 75 -16.65 19.23 -11.42
C HIS A 75 -17.10 17.83 -10.96
N ILE A 76 -16.79 16.81 -11.77
CA ILE A 76 -16.91 15.40 -11.41
C ILE A 76 -15.54 14.76 -11.24
N TYR A 77 -15.52 13.61 -10.57
CA TYR A 77 -14.31 12.89 -10.24
C TYR A 77 -14.54 11.36 -10.24
N LEU A 78 -13.53 10.57 -10.61
CA LEU A 78 -13.60 9.10 -10.63
C LEU A 78 -12.90 8.48 -9.42
N SER A 79 -13.51 7.45 -8.84
CA SER A 79 -12.91 6.66 -7.76
C SER A 79 -11.65 5.89 -8.19
N LYS A 80 -11.51 5.61 -9.50
CA LYS A 80 -10.32 4.97 -10.07
C LYS A 80 -10.07 5.49 -11.48
N SER A 81 -8.85 5.94 -11.75
CA SER A 81 -8.39 6.29 -13.11
C SER A 81 -7.80 5.09 -13.86
N THR A 82 -7.43 4.01 -13.15
CA THR A 82 -6.95 2.74 -13.71
C THR A 82 -7.41 1.55 -12.85
N ALA A 83 -7.73 0.42 -13.48
CA ALA A 83 -8.12 -0.83 -12.81
C ALA A 83 -7.48 -2.07 -13.48
N TYR A 84 -7.16 -3.10 -12.69
CA TYR A 84 -6.58 -4.37 -13.15
C TYR A 84 -7.48 -5.53 -12.74
N LEU A 85 -8.06 -6.24 -13.71
CA LEU A 85 -9.08 -7.26 -13.49
C LEU A 85 -8.66 -8.61 -14.08
N LYS A 86 -9.02 -9.70 -13.42
CA LYS A 86 -9.08 -11.02 -14.08
C LYS A 86 -10.36 -11.12 -14.90
N ILE A 87 -10.40 -12.04 -15.85
CA ILE A 87 -11.64 -12.35 -16.58
C ILE A 87 -12.75 -12.70 -15.57
N ASN A 88 -13.94 -12.14 -15.80
CA ASN A 88 -15.14 -12.19 -14.96
C ASN A 88 -15.10 -11.39 -13.65
N GLU A 89 -13.97 -10.76 -13.29
CA GLU A 89 -13.98 -9.81 -12.17
C GLU A 89 -14.72 -8.54 -12.57
N ARG A 90 -15.31 -7.91 -11.57
CA ARG A 90 -16.04 -6.66 -11.75
C ARG A 90 -15.78 -5.71 -10.58
N PHE A 91 -15.90 -4.41 -10.82
CA PHE A 91 -15.82 -3.39 -9.77
C PHE A 91 -16.78 -2.23 -10.07
N LEU A 92 -17.11 -1.43 -9.06
CA LEU A 92 -17.89 -0.21 -9.21
C LEU A 92 -16.97 0.99 -9.46
N LEU A 93 -17.12 1.66 -10.60
CA LEU A 93 -16.50 2.95 -10.86
C LEU A 93 -17.42 4.05 -10.30
N ASN A 94 -17.14 4.50 -9.08
CA ASN A 94 -17.87 5.60 -8.46
C ASN A 94 -17.45 6.93 -9.08
N VAL A 95 -18.43 7.80 -9.27
CA VAL A 95 -18.27 9.15 -9.76
C VAL A 95 -18.83 10.07 -8.69
N THR A 96 -18.02 11.02 -8.22
CA THR A 96 -18.46 12.00 -7.24
C THR A 96 -18.38 13.41 -7.79
N ASP A 97 -19.13 14.35 -7.23
CA ASP A 97 -18.92 15.77 -7.50
C ASP A 97 -17.94 16.42 -6.51
N ALA A 98 -17.68 17.72 -6.68
CA ALA A 98 -16.80 18.51 -5.81
C ALA A 98 -17.22 18.55 -4.32
N TYR A 99 -18.43 18.12 -3.99
CA TYR A 99 -18.93 18.01 -2.62
C TYR A 99 -18.85 16.57 -2.08
N SER A 100 -18.21 15.66 -2.83
CA SER A 100 -18.07 14.23 -2.50
C SER A 100 -19.39 13.45 -2.52
N HIS A 101 -20.44 14.01 -3.11
CA HIS A 101 -21.69 13.30 -3.33
C HIS A 101 -21.53 12.30 -4.49
N THR A 102 -22.11 11.10 -4.38
CA THR A 102 -22.08 10.11 -5.48
C THR A 102 -23.09 10.48 -6.57
N VAL A 103 -22.65 10.51 -7.82
CA VAL A 103 -23.42 11.03 -8.96
C VAL A 103 -23.54 10.05 -10.13
N ASN A 104 -23.23 8.77 -9.92
CA ASN A 104 -23.34 7.71 -10.94
C ASN A 104 -24.66 7.71 -11.71
N ALA A 105 -25.78 7.97 -11.02
CA ALA A 105 -27.10 7.99 -11.64
C ALA A 105 -27.33 9.15 -12.62
N ARG A 106 -26.48 10.19 -12.61
CA ARG A 106 -26.60 11.37 -13.49
C ARG A 106 -25.64 11.37 -14.66
N VAL A 107 -24.62 10.52 -14.64
CA VAL A 107 -23.54 10.49 -15.64
C VAL A 107 -23.74 9.33 -16.61
N GLU A 108 -23.18 9.47 -17.81
CA GLU A 108 -23.21 8.42 -18.83
C GLU A 108 -21.88 7.64 -18.83
N PHE A 109 -21.96 6.32 -18.77
CA PHE A 109 -20.81 5.43 -18.87
C PHE A 109 -20.73 4.78 -20.25
N THR A 110 -19.54 4.74 -20.83
CA THR A 110 -19.28 4.04 -22.10
C THR A 110 -17.97 3.27 -22.05
N SER A 111 -17.88 2.16 -22.77
CA SER A 111 -16.63 1.42 -22.95
C SER A 111 -16.21 1.46 -24.42
N ASN A 112 -14.96 1.80 -24.69
CA ASN A 112 -14.43 1.73 -26.06
C ASN A 112 -14.21 0.27 -26.55
N ALA A 113 -14.27 -0.71 -25.64
CA ALA A 113 -14.01 -2.12 -25.93
C ALA A 113 -14.85 -3.03 -25.03
N THR A 114 -16.17 -3.05 -25.22
CA THR A 114 -17.13 -3.86 -24.44
C THR A 114 -16.85 -5.36 -24.43
N SER A 115 -16.14 -5.87 -25.45
CA SER A 115 -15.66 -7.26 -25.50
C SER A 115 -14.48 -7.57 -24.58
N VAL A 116 -13.79 -6.54 -24.07
CA VAL A 116 -12.67 -6.63 -23.11
C VAL A 116 -13.19 -6.30 -21.71
N ALA A 117 -13.84 -5.15 -21.55
CA ALA A 117 -14.55 -4.78 -20.34
C ALA A 117 -15.81 -3.99 -20.69
N GLU A 118 -16.95 -4.39 -20.14
CA GLU A 118 -18.21 -3.64 -20.28
C GLU A 118 -18.48 -2.79 -19.04
N VAL A 119 -19.30 -1.76 -19.17
CA VAL A 119 -19.79 -0.94 -18.06
C VAL A 119 -21.30 -0.80 -18.18
N ASN A 120 -22.02 -0.86 -17.06
CA ASN A 120 -23.47 -0.58 -17.03
C ASN A 120 -23.78 0.85 -16.55
N ASP A 121 -25.04 1.25 -16.60
CA ASP A 121 -25.50 2.62 -16.27
C ASP A 121 -25.26 3.00 -14.80
N SER A 122 -25.08 2.02 -13.91
CA SER A 122 -24.72 2.26 -12.51
C SER A 122 -23.21 2.44 -12.29
N GLY A 123 -22.39 2.26 -13.33
CA GLY A 123 -20.93 2.37 -13.28
C GLY A 123 -20.20 1.06 -12.98
N TYR A 124 -20.87 -0.10 -13.02
CA TYR A 124 -20.21 -1.39 -12.81
C TYR A 124 -19.46 -1.84 -14.05
N VAL A 125 -18.15 -1.99 -13.90
CA VAL A 125 -17.25 -2.46 -14.94
C VAL A 125 -17.00 -3.94 -14.77
N THR A 126 -17.29 -4.76 -15.80
CA THR A 126 -17.08 -6.22 -15.79
C THR A 126 -16.07 -6.63 -16.85
N ALA A 127 -15.01 -7.33 -16.44
CA ALA A 127 -13.99 -7.86 -17.33
C ALA A 127 -14.48 -9.12 -18.06
N LYS A 128 -14.34 -9.15 -19.38
CA LYS A 128 -14.79 -10.26 -20.23
C LYS A 128 -13.66 -11.04 -20.88
N ARG A 129 -12.59 -10.36 -21.28
CA ARG A 129 -11.51 -10.95 -22.08
C ARG A 129 -10.21 -10.20 -21.89
N ASN A 130 -9.10 -10.92 -22.00
CA ASN A 130 -7.77 -10.32 -21.96
C ASN A 130 -7.63 -9.15 -22.95
N GLY A 131 -7.06 -8.04 -22.49
CA GLY A 131 -6.87 -6.82 -23.27
C GLY A 131 -6.92 -5.55 -22.41
N THR A 132 -7.00 -4.39 -23.05
CA THR A 132 -7.20 -3.10 -22.38
C THR A 132 -8.43 -2.38 -22.93
N ALA A 133 -9.27 -1.84 -22.05
CA ALA A 133 -10.43 -1.01 -22.38
C ALA A 133 -10.33 0.35 -21.69
N LYS A 134 -10.97 1.37 -22.23
CA LYS A 134 -11.18 2.66 -21.59
C LYS A 134 -12.66 2.84 -21.32
N ILE A 135 -12.99 3.01 -20.04
CA ILE A 135 -14.32 3.36 -19.57
C ILE A 135 -14.39 4.88 -19.49
N SER A 136 -15.22 5.50 -20.32
CA SER A 136 -15.41 6.95 -20.34
C SER A 136 -16.68 7.31 -19.58
N VAL A 137 -16.59 8.34 -18.76
CA VAL A 137 -17.70 8.93 -18.01
C VAL A 137 -17.96 10.32 -18.58
N TYR A 138 -19.21 10.66 -18.83
CA TYR A 138 -19.63 11.99 -19.28
C TYR A 138 -20.71 12.54 -18.35
N ASP A 139 -20.47 13.73 -17.78
CA ASP A 139 -21.50 14.45 -17.03
C ASP A 139 -22.08 15.57 -17.91
N SER A 140 -23.32 15.40 -18.32
CA SER A 140 -24.03 16.38 -19.14
C SER A 140 -24.28 17.71 -18.41
N VAL A 141 -24.25 17.72 -17.08
CA VAL A 141 -24.45 18.92 -16.26
C VAL A 141 -23.21 19.82 -16.29
N SER A 142 -22.02 19.22 -16.22
CA SER A 142 -20.75 19.95 -16.20
C SER A 142 -20.08 20.06 -17.55
N GLY A 143 -20.45 19.19 -18.50
CA GLY A 143 -19.77 19.02 -19.78
C GLY A 143 -18.43 18.30 -19.69
N GLU A 144 -18.05 17.78 -18.52
CA GLU A 144 -16.78 17.09 -18.32
C GLU A 144 -16.82 15.64 -18.78
N SER A 145 -15.66 15.14 -19.21
CA SER A 145 -15.46 13.72 -19.44
C SER A 145 -14.17 13.23 -18.81
N LEU A 146 -14.27 12.12 -18.08
CA LEU A 146 -13.15 11.44 -17.42
C LEU A 146 -13.04 10.00 -17.93
N THR A 147 -11.86 9.41 -17.82
CA THR A 147 -11.62 8.03 -18.27
C THR A 147 -10.93 7.18 -17.22
N CYS A 148 -11.43 5.96 -17.04
CA CYS A 148 -10.76 4.89 -16.32
C CYS A 148 -10.17 3.88 -17.32
N THR A 149 -8.88 3.55 -17.19
CA THR A 149 -8.22 2.53 -18.02
C THR A 149 -8.29 1.16 -17.35
N VAL A 150 -8.84 0.16 -18.02
CA VAL A 150 -9.06 -1.19 -17.48
C VAL A 150 -8.17 -2.18 -18.20
N HIS A 151 -7.29 -2.87 -17.46
CA HIS A 151 -6.46 -3.96 -17.95
C HIS A 151 -7.05 -5.29 -17.52
N VAL A 152 -7.25 -6.21 -18.46
CA VAL A 152 -7.79 -7.56 -18.23
C VAL A 152 -6.76 -8.61 -18.65
N GLY A 153 -6.46 -9.60 -17.81
CA GLY A 153 -5.55 -10.71 -18.13
C GLY A 153 -4.18 -10.66 -17.41
N GLU A 154 -3.24 -11.55 -17.80
CA GLU A 154 -1.93 -11.70 -17.13
C GLU A 154 -1.15 -10.38 -17.05
N GLU A 155 -0.60 -10.12 -15.86
CA GLU A 155 0.12 -8.91 -15.47
C GLU A 155 1.28 -8.62 -16.43
N HIS A 156 1.21 -7.49 -17.13
CA HIS A 156 2.42 -6.91 -17.68
C HIS A 156 3.22 -6.28 -16.54
N ALA A 157 4.47 -6.74 -16.40
CA ALA A 157 5.53 -6.13 -15.60
C ALA A 157 5.51 -4.59 -15.73
N PRO A 158 5.94 -3.85 -14.69
CA PRO A 158 5.90 -2.39 -14.69
C PRO A 158 6.47 -1.84 -15.99
N THR A 159 5.75 -0.86 -16.55
CA THR A 159 6.14 -0.13 -17.77
C THR A 159 7.62 0.21 -17.69
N VAL A 160 8.44 -0.50 -18.45
CA VAL A 160 9.84 -0.12 -18.62
C VAL A 160 9.80 1.25 -19.27
N ALA A 161 10.37 2.26 -18.61
CA ALA A 161 10.51 3.60 -19.19
C ALA A 161 11.06 3.49 -20.62
N PRO A 162 10.66 4.36 -21.55
CA PRO A 162 11.17 4.32 -22.91
C PRO A 162 12.71 4.32 -22.86
N THR A 163 13.30 3.20 -23.26
CA THR A 163 14.74 3.10 -23.45
C THR A 163 15.04 4.01 -24.64
N VAL A 164 15.72 5.13 -24.40
CA VAL A 164 16.23 5.95 -25.49
C VAL A 164 17.14 5.05 -26.31
N ALA A 165 16.79 4.84 -27.58
CA ALA A 165 17.55 3.99 -28.48
C ALA A 165 19.02 4.46 -28.52
N PRO A 166 20.01 3.56 -28.34
CA PRO A 166 21.39 3.89 -28.65
C PRO A 166 21.53 4.11 -30.16
N THR A 167 22.03 5.29 -30.54
CA THR A 167 22.52 5.58 -31.89
C THR A 167 23.80 4.78 -32.09
N ASP A 168 23.74 3.68 -32.83
CA ASP A 168 24.93 3.01 -33.36
C ASP A 168 25.07 3.33 -34.85
N GLU A 169 26.15 4.04 -35.16
CA GLU A 169 26.70 4.23 -36.50
C GLU A 169 27.44 2.93 -36.90
N PRO A 170 27.28 2.41 -38.13
CA PRO A 170 27.87 1.13 -38.51
C PRO A 170 29.38 1.27 -38.71
N THR A 171 30.17 0.45 -37.99
CA THR A 171 31.60 0.24 -38.26
C THR A 171 31.79 -1.05 -39.05
N ASP A 172 32.63 -0.96 -40.09
CA ASP A 172 32.90 -1.98 -41.10
C ASP A 172 33.40 -3.32 -40.55
N PRO A 173 33.13 -4.45 -41.26
CA PRO A 173 33.56 -5.78 -40.86
C PRO A 173 35.07 -6.02 -41.08
N PRO A 174 35.71 -6.89 -40.26
CA PRO A 174 37.13 -7.20 -40.39
C PRO A 174 37.42 -8.16 -41.56
N ALA A 175 38.59 -7.95 -42.18
CA ALA A 175 39.13 -8.75 -43.28
C ALA A 175 39.47 -10.21 -42.86
N PRO A 176 39.39 -11.19 -43.80
CA PRO A 176 39.57 -12.60 -43.50
C PRO A 176 41.04 -13.03 -43.32
N THR A 177 41.24 -13.92 -42.36
CA THR A 177 42.49 -14.56 -41.96
C THR A 177 43.04 -15.50 -43.04
N GLN A 178 44.32 -15.37 -43.37
CA GLN A 178 45.02 -16.32 -44.25
C GLN A 178 45.44 -17.59 -43.49
N LYS A 179 45.35 -18.73 -44.19
CA LYS A 179 45.74 -20.08 -43.76
C LYS A 179 47.27 -20.24 -43.74
N PRO A 180 47.89 -20.73 -42.64
CA PRO A 180 49.32 -21.01 -42.61
C PRO A 180 49.69 -22.25 -43.45
N THR A 181 50.78 -22.15 -44.21
CA THR A 181 51.38 -23.25 -44.97
C THR A 181 52.86 -23.38 -44.62
N GLN A 182 53.23 -24.27 -43.68
CA GLN A 182 54.51 -25.00 -43.73
C GLN A 182 54.58 -26.11 -42.65
N PRO A 183 55.25 -27.26 -42.91
CA PRO A 183 55.50 -28.31 -41.92
C PRO A 183 56.75 -28.04 -41.06
N PRO A 184 56.90 -28.70 -39.89
CA PRO A 184 57.90 -28.37 -38.89
C PRO A 184 59.27 -28.99 -39.20
N THR A 185 60.36 -28.28 -38.93
CA THR A 185 61.71 -28.88 -38.86
C THR A 185 62.58 -28.13 -37.86
N GLN A 186 62.56 -28.56 -36.58
CA GLN A 186 63.75 -28.71 -35.71
C GLN A 186 63.35 -29.25 -34.33
N PRO A 187 64.21 -30.05 -33.66
CA PRO A 187 63.96 -30.54 -32.30
C PRO A 187 64.26 -29.46 -31.25
N PRO A 188 63.54 -29.43 -30.11
CA PRO A 188 63.65 -28.37 -29.13
C PRO A 188 64.88 -28.54 -28.25
N THR A 189 65.63 -27.46 -28.04
CA THR A 189 66.55 -27.31 -26.92
C THR A 189 66.36 -25.90 -26.34
N GLN A 190 65.32 -25.74 -25.51
CA GLN A 190 65.23 -24.64 -24.54
C GLN A 190 64.67 -25.19 -23.23
N ALA A 191 65.34 -24.81 -22.14
CA ALA A 191 64.93 -25.06 -20.76
C ALA A 191 63.56 -24.42 -20.46
N PRO A 192 62.84 -24.85 -19.40
CA PRO A 192 61.50 -24.36 -19.10
C PRO A 192 61.47 -22.84 -18.95
N THR A 193 60.77 -22.16 -19.84
CA THR A 193 60.38 -20.76 -19.65
C THR A 193 59.40 -20.72 -18.50
N THR A 194 59.72 -19.95 -17.45
CA THR A 194 58.82 -19.62 -16.34
C THR A 194 57.46 -19.16 -16.89
N ALA A 195 56.38 -19.76 -16.37
CA ALA A 195 55.01 -19.33 -16.67
C ALA A 195 54.87 -17.81 -16.45
N PRO A 196 54.20 -17.08 -17.34
CA PRO A 196 54.00 -15.64 -17.17
C PRO A 196 53.27 -15.40 -15.84
N THR A 197 53.89 -14.59 -14.99
CA THR A 197 53.28 -14.08 -13.76
C THR A 197 51.92 -13.46 -14.13
N PRO A 198 50.80 -13.85 -13.49
CA PRO A 198 49.51 -13.24 -13.76
C PRO A 198 49.63 -11.74 -13.50
N THR A 199 49.57 -10.95 -14.57
CA THR A 199 49.67 -9.50 -14.49
C THR A 199 48.31 -8.98 -13.99
N THR A 200 48.30 -8.33 -12.83
CA THR A 200 47.08 -7.72 -12.28
C THR A 200 46.46 -6.78 -13.33
N PRO A 201 45.14 -6.86 -13.60
CA PRO A 201 44.49 -5.97 -14.54
C PRO A 201 44.79 -4.49 -14.22
N PRO A 202 45.01 -3.62 -15.23
CA PRO A 202 45.31 -2.21 -14.98
C PRO A 202 44.16 -1.54 -14.21
N GLU A 203 44.49 -0.69 -13.23
CA GLU A 203 43.48 0.02 -12.45
C GLU A 203 42.63 0.93 -13.35
N THR A 204 41.35 1.06 -13.07
CA THR A 204 40.40 1.95 -13.75
C THR A 204 39.75 2.87 -12.73
N LEU A 205 39.52 4.14 -13.08
CA LEU A 205 38.78 5.08 -12.24
C LEU A 205 37.99 6.05 -13.12
N SER A 206 36.68 6.14 -12.91
CA SER A 206 35.80 7.14 -13.53
C SER A 206 34.81 7.71 -12.53
N LEU A 207 34.43 8.97 -12.71
CA LEU A 207 33.44 9.66 -11.88
C LEU A 207 32.13 9.84 -12.64
N SER A 208 31.00 9.85 -11.93
CA SER A 208 29.67 10.10 -12.50
C SER A 208 29.52 11.51 -13.07
N ALA A 209 30.34 12.47 -12.63
CA ALA A 209 30.35 13.83 -13.15
C ALA A 209 31.73 14.49 -12.96
N SER A 210 32.08 15.39 -13.88
CA SER A 210 33.24 16.29 -13.77
C SER A 210 32.89 17.63 -13.10
N SER A 211 31.59 17.98 -13.01
CA SER A 211 31.12 19.10 -12.21
C SER A 211 29.66 18.95 -11.80
N ALA A 212 29.26 19.60 -10.70
CA ALA A 212 27.88 19.66 -10.23
C ALA A 212 27.58 20.99 -9.51
N THR A 213 26.31 21.39 -9.49
CA THR A 213 25.81 22.49 -8.65
C THR A 213 24.91 21.91 -7.56
N VAL A 214 25.15 22.30 -6.31
CA VAL A 214 24.41 21.79 -5.14
C VAL A 214 23.99 22.97 -4.28
N TYR A 215 22.78 22.94 -3.74
CA TYR A 215 22.34 23.98 -2.81
C TYR A 215 22.87 23.71 -1.40
N THR A 216 23.19 24.78 -0.66
CA THR A 216 23.65 24.70 0.73
C THR A 216 22.73 23.82 1.58
N GLY A 217 23.31 22.91 2.37
CA GLY A 217 22.58 21.99 3.24
C GLY A 217 22.12 20.68 2.59
N ASN A 218 22.34 20.51 1.28
CA ASN A 218 21.97 19.30 0.54
C ASN A 218 23.15 18.38 0.24
N TYR A 219 22.80 17.14 -0.09
CA TYR A 219 23.74 16.10 -0.48
C TYR A 219 23.92 16.01 -1.99
N TYR A 220 25.07 15.49 -2.41
CA TYR A 220 25.31 15.06 -3.79
C TYR A 220 26.16 13.79 -3.79
N HIS A 221 25.73 12.75 -4.50
CA HIS A 221 26.49 11.51 -4.59
C HIS A 221 27.39 11.53 -5.84
N LEU A 222 28.69 11.69 -5.61
CA LEU A 222 29.70 11.56 -6.66
C LEU A 222 30.15 10.10 -6.74
N LYS A 223 29.44 9.31 -7.55
CA LYS A 223 29.74 7.89 -7.74
C LYS A 223 31.08 7.72 -8.47
N ALA A 224 32.00 6.98 -7.86
CA ALA A 224 33.22 6.52 -8.50
C ALA A 224 33.07 5.06 -8.93
N THR A 225 33.42 4.75 -10.19
CA THR A 225 33.49 3.37 -10.69
C THR A 225 34.96 2.99 -10.86
N SER A 226 35.38 1.91 -10.19
CA SER A 226 36.77 1.49 -10.13
C SER A 226 36.87 -0.02 -9.86
N ASN A 227 37.95 -0.65 -10.32
CA ASN A 227 38.34 -2.01 -9.97
C ASN A 227 39.29 -2.08 -8.76
N ALA A 228 39.63 -0.92 -8.17
CA ALA A 228 40.43 -0.74 -6.97
C ALA A 228 39.72 0.14 -5.94
N ALA A 229 40.17 0.10 -4.69
CA ALA A 229 39.62 0.94 -3.62
C ALA A 229 39.81 2.44 -3.93
N VAL A 230 38.76 3.23 -3.68
CA VAL A 230 38.73 4.67 -3.95
C VAL A 230 38.70 5.44 -2.64
N SER A 231 39.49 6.51 -2.55
CA SER A 231 39.46 7.50 -1.48
C SER A 231 39.03 8.86 -2.02
N PHE A 232 38.35 9.66 -1.21
CA PHE A 232 37.88 11.00 -1.59
C PHE A 232 38.49 12.09 -0.71
N LYS A 233 38.75 13.26 -1.30
CA LYS A 233 39.24 14.45 -0.60
C LYS A 233 38.61 15.72 -1.15
N SER A 234 38.19 16.62 -0.26
CA SER A 234 37.78 17.97 -0.61
C SER A 234 38.98 18.92 -0.57
N SER A 235 39.05 19.87 -1.52
CA SER A 235 40.05 20.95 -1.45
C SER A 235 39.72 22.01 -0.40
N ASP A 236 38.45 22.14 0.00
CA ASP A 236 37.98 23.09 1.03
C ASP A 236 36.73 22.53 1.73
N THR A 237 36.93 21.97 2.92
CA THR A 237 35.86 21.38 3.74
C THR A 237 34.89 22.41 4.31
N SER A 238 35.24 23.70 4.31
CA SER A 238 34.33 24.77 4.74
C SER A 238 33.27 25.10 3.67
N VAL A 239 33.52 24.72 2.41
CA VAL A 239 32.58 24.85 1.28
C VAL A 239 31.80 23.55 1.08
N ALA A 240 32.47 22.40 1.00
CA ALA A 240 31.82 21.09 0.98
C ALA A 240 32.70 19.98 1.55
N THR A 241 32.10 19.04 2.27
CA THR A 241 32.76 17.81 2.76
C THR A 241 32.40 16.62 1.88
N VAL A 242 33.19 15.55 1.90
CA VAL A 242 32.92 14.29 1.19
C VAL A 242 33.28 13.10 2.08
N ASN A 243 32.43 12.08 2.14
CA ASN A 243 32.70 10.85 2.89
C ASN A 243 33.35 9.76 2.00
N SER A 244 33.67 8.61 2.60
CA SER A 244 34.31 7.48 1.89
C SER A 244 33.45 6.87 0.78
N SER A 245 32.13 7.01 0.85
CA SER A 245 31.18 6.56 -0.18
C SER A 245 30.97 7.59 -1.30
N GLY A 246 31.66 8.73 -1.28
CA GLY A 246 31.49 9.78 -2.28
C GLY A 246 30.25 10.66 -2.07
N ILE A 247 29.63 10.61 -0.88
CA ILE A 247 28.53 11.52 -0.52
C ILE A 247 29.12 12.86 -0.09
N ILE A 248 28.80 13.89 -0.86
CA ILE A 248 29.21 15.27 -0.64
C ILE A 248 28.12 16.00 0.15
N THR A 249 28.51 16.72 1.20
CA THR A 249 27.62 17.63 1.94
C THR A 249 27.99 19.07 1.59
N ALA A 250 27.05 19.83 1.02
CA ALA A 250 27.24 21.23 0.69
C ALA A 250 27.13 22.11 1.96
N VAL A 251 28.21 22.75 2.38
CA VAL A 251 28.30 23.49 3.66
C VAL A 251 28.05 24.98 3.48
N LYS A 252 28.68 25.61 2.48
CA LYS A 252 28.61 27.05 2.28
C LYS A 252 28.76 27.39 0.79
N ALA A 253 28.07 28.45 0.36
CA ALA A 253 28.19 28.97 -1.00
C ALA A 253 29.67 29.23 -1.37
N GLY A 254 30.08 28.74 -2.53
CA GLY A 254 31.48 28.71 -2.96
C GLY A 254 31.72 27.68 -4.06
N THR A 255 32.97 27.50 -4.47
CA THR A 255 33.36 26.44 -5.40
C THR A 255 34.54 25.68 -4.83
N VAL A 256 34.47 24.35 -4.90
CA VAL A 256 35.47 23.43 -4.35
C VAL A 256 35.72 22.28 -5.32
N THR A 257 36.92 21.73 -5.31
CA THR A 257 37.26 20.53 -6.10
C THR A 257 37.29 19.32 -5.19
N ILE A 258 36.50 18.30 -5.54
CA ILE A 258 36.55 16.97 -4.93
C ILE A 258 37.46 16.09 -5.77
N THR A 259 38.41 15.41 -5.13
CA THR A 259 39.37 14.50 -5.77
C THR A 259 39.07 13.08 -5.31
N ALA A 260 38.91 12.15 -6.25
CA ALA A 260 38.86 10.72 -6.01
C ALA A 260 40.19 10.09 -6.45
N SER A 261 40.74 9.19 -5.65
CA SER A 261 42.03 8.56 -5.93
C SER A 261 42.03 7.07 -5.61
N THR A 262 42.63 6.27 -6.50
CA THR A 262 43.09 4.90 -6.22
C THR A 262 44.57 4.91 -5.87
N SER A 263 45.23 3.74 -5.81
CA SER A 263 46.67 3.67 -5.55
C SER A 263 47.51 4.30 -6.68
N THR A 264 47.01 4.27 -7.92
CA THR A 264 47.76 4.76 -9.10
C THR A 264 47.03 5.82 -9.94
N LYS A 265 45.74 6.06 -9.73
CA LYS A 265 44.93 6.99 -10.54
C LYS A 265 44.23 8.04 -9.69
N SER A 266 43.90 9.17 -10.31
CA SER A 266 43.10 10.23 -9.70
C SER A 266 42.15 10.88 -10.72
N ALA A 267 40.99 11.32 -10.26
CA ALA A 267 39.99 12.05 -11.02
C ALA A 267 39.38 13.15 -10.15
N THR A 268 38.93 14.25 -10.76
CA THR A 268 38.40 15.41 -10.03
C THR A 268 37.00 15.79 -10.50
N CYS A 269 36.22 16.38 -9.59
CA CYS A 269 34.91 16.95 -9.86
C CYS A 269 34.80 18.34 -9.19
N ARG A 270 34.38 19.34 -9.96
CA ARG A 270 34.16 20.70 -9.47
C ARG A 270 32.75 20.86 -8.93
N ILE A 271 32.62 21.13 -7.63
CA ILE A 271 31.34 21.37 -6.96
C ILE A 271 31.15 22.87 -6.75
N THR A 272 30.06 23.43 -7.28
CA THR A 272 29.63 24.80 -7.01
C THR A 272 28.45 24.76 -6.05
N VAL A 273 28.65 25.31 -4.84
CA VAL A 273 27.60 25.43 -3.83
C VAL A 273 26.90 26.78 -3.97
N LYS A 274 25.57 26.78 -4.04
CA LYS A 274 24.74 27.99 -4.13
C LYS A 274 23.77 28.09 -2.96
N SER A 275 23.37 29.30 -2.62
CA SER A 275 22.14 29.54 -1.86
C SER A 275 20.93 29.37 -2.78
N GLY A 276 19.83 28.83 -2.27
CA GLY A 276 18.59 28.61 -3.03
C GLY A 276 17.36 28.78 -2.16
N SER A 277 16.18 28.72 -2.79
CA SER A 277 14.90 28.72 -2.08
C SER A 277 14.74 27.44 -1.25
N SER A 278 13.98 27.52 -0.15
CA SER A 278 13.64 26.35 0.65
C SER A 278 12.72 25.42 -0.14
N VAL A 279 13.02 24.12 -0.12
CA VAL A 279 12.13 23.06 -0.61
C VAL A 279 11.86 22.12 0.57
N ASN A 280 10.60 21.78 0.79
CA ASN A 280 10.22 20.86 1.85
C ASN A 280 10.42 19.40 1.41
N LEU A 281 10.84 18.55 2.33
CA LEU A 281 10.85 17.11 2.17
C LEU A 281 10.57 16.45 3.53
N SER A 282 9.71 15.44 3.56
CA SER A 282 9.31 14.76 4.80
C SER A 282 10.47 14.15 5.58
N GLN A 283 11.57 13.75 4.91
CA GLN A 283 12.74 13.14 5.55
C GLN A 283 14.05 13.52 4.83
N LYS A 284 15.14 13.68 5.59
CA LYS A 284 16.50 13.92 5.06
C LYS A 284 17.35 12.65 4.91
N SER A 285 16.90 11.54 5.48
CA SER A 285 17.53 10.23 5.34
C SER A 285 16.49 9.14 5.59
N CYS A 286 16.60 8.02 4.87
CA CYS A 286 15.79 6.84 5.12
C CYS A 286 16.53 5.56 4.71
N SER A 287 16.02 4.42 5.19
CA SER A 287 16.44 3.09 4.76
C SER A 287 15.25 2.40 4.09
N VAL A 288 15.48 1.69 2.99
CA VAL A 288 14.47 0.88 2.30
C VAL A 288 15.07 -0.47 1.96
N ASP A 289 14.35 -1.54 2.25
CA ASP A 289 14.81 -2.89 1.94
C ASP A 289 14.68 -3.16 0.45
N ARG A 290 15.58 -3.97 -0.11
CA ARG A 290 15.52 -4.31 -1.54
C ARG A 290 14.16 -4.92 -1.89
N PHE A 291 13.59 -4.46 -3.00
CA PHE A 291 12.26 -4.74 -3.52
C PHE A 291 11.09 -4.07 -2.77
N MET A 292 11.36 -3.31 -1.71
CA MET A 292 10.36 -2.45 -1.09
C MET A 292 10.44 -1.03 -1.66
N THR A 293 9.37 -0.28 -1.41
CA THR A 293 9.21 1.13 -1.69
C THR A 293 9.05 1.89 -0.39
N ILE A 294 9.62 3.08 -0.29
CA ILE A 294 9.29 4.07 0.74
C ILE A 294 8.70 5.30 0.07
N MET A 295 7.60 5.82 0.62
CA MET A 295 6.95 7.03 0.09
C MET A 295 7.43 8.26 0.84
N LEU A 296 7.92 9.28 0.13
CA LEU A 296 8.22 10.61 0.69
C LEU A 296 7.26 11.66 0.11
N LYS A 297 7.03 12.73 0.87
CA LYS A 297 6.14 13.85 0.47
C LYS A 297 6.91 15.16 0.51
N SER A 298 6.64 16.04 -0.45
CA SER A 298 7.00 17.45 -0.40
C SER A 298 5.73 18.30 -0.27
N THR A 299 5.75 19.31 0.59
CA THR A 299 4.69 20.34 0.61
C THR A 299 5.00 21.51 -0.33
N THR A 300 6.14 21.50 -1.02
CA THR A 300 6.47 22.48 -2.04
C THR A 300 5.82 22.09 -3.37
N SER A 301 5.10 23.02 -4.00
CA SER A 301 4.46 22.77 -5.30
C SER A 301 5.45 22.78 -6.47
N GLY A 302 5.10 22.11 -7.56
CA GLY A 302 5.89 22.09 -8.79
C GLY A 302 7.26 21.42 -8.65
N VAL A 303 7.39 20.49 -7.71
CA VAL A 303 8.64 19.78 -7.46
C VAL A 303 8.91 18.68 -8.49
N THR A 304 10.20 18.41 -8.70
CA THR A 304 10.71 17.32 -9.54
C THR A 304 11.59 16.41 -8.71
N TRP A 305 11.47 15.10 -8.92
CA TRP A 305 12.21 14.09 -8.17
C TRP A 305 13.28 13.43 -9.03
N SER A 306 14.46 13.18 -8.46
CA SER A 306 15.55 12.48 -9.15
C SER A 306 16.41 11.66 -8.18
N SER A 307 16.97 10.55 -8.67
CA SER A 307 17.92 9.74 -7.91
C SER A 307 19.31 9.82 -8.53
N SER A 308 20.33 9.97 -7.68
CA SER A 308 21.73 9.93 -8.10
C SER A 308 22.19 8.56 -8.65
N ASP A 309 21.50 7.47 -8.29
CA ASP A 309 21.81 6.12 -8.78
C ASP A 309 20.54 5.27 -8.86
N THR A 310 19.92 5.26 -10.03
CA THR A 310 18.70 4.49 -10.31
C THR A 310 18.91 2.98 -10.30
N SER A 311 20.16 2.50 -10.36
CA SER A 311 20.47 1.07 -10.19
C SER A 311 20.43 0.62 -8.72
N VAL A 312 20.55 1.57 -7.79
CA VAL A 312 20.43 1.35 -6.35
C VAL A 312 19.01 1.67 -5.89
N ALA A 313 18.52 2.88 -6.15
CA ALA A 313 17.18 3.32 -5.78
C ALA A 313 16.55 4.16 -6.90
N THR A 314 15.36 3.80 -7.35
CA THR A 314 14.59 4.54 -8.37
C THR A 314 13.46 5.31 -7.69
N VAL A 315 13.19 6.55 -8.11
CA VAL A 315 12.01 7.29 -7.66
C VAL A 315 10.98 7.36 -8.78
N TYR A 316 9.74 7.00 -8.48
CA TYR A 316 8.58 7.26 -9.32
C TYR A 316 7.85 8.50 -8.79
N ASN A 317 7.53 9.42 -9.68
CA ASN A 317 6.97 10.73 -9.32
C ASN A 317 5.45 10.70 -9.44
N GLU A 318 4.75 10.95 -8.34
CA GLU A 318 3.30 11.05 -8.27
C GLU A 318 2.93 12.40 -7.62
N GLY A 319 3.02 13.47 -8.41
CA GLY A 319 2.75 14.85 -7.97
C GLY A 319 3.67 15.31 -6.83
N MET A 320 3.10 15.48 -5.63
CA MET A 320 3.84 15.87 -4.43
C MET A 320 4.55 14.70 -3.74
N TYR A 321 4.38 13.47 -4.23
CA TYR A 321 4.91 12.25 -3.65
C TYR A 321 6.03 11.64 -4.51
N GLY A 322 7.07 11.15 -3.84
CA GLY A 322 8.13 10.36 -4.44
C GLY A 322 8.10 8.93 -3.90
N LEU A 323 7.76 7.96 -4.77
CA LEU A 323 7.78 6.54 -4.44
C LEU A 323 9.17 5.96 -4.73
N ILE A 324 9.97 5.77 -3.68
CA ILE A 324 11.39 5.38 -3.80
C ILE A 324 11.53 3.87 -3.65
N TYR A 325 11.78 3.18 -4.77
CA TYR A 325 11.94 1.74 -4.87
C TYR A 325 13.41 1.31 -4.76
N GLY A 326 13.71 0.43 -3.80
CA GLY A 326 15.06 -0.14 -3.60
C GLY A 326 15.35 -1.31 -4.54
N LYS A 327 16.35 -1.19 -5.41
CA LYS A 327 16.73 -2.22 -6.40
C LYS A 327 17.92 -3.07 -5.98
N LYS A 328 18.91 -2.45 -5.35
CA LYS A 328 20.19 -3.08 -4.99
C LYS A 328 20.75 -2.44 -3.73
N ALA A 329 21.32 -3.27 -2.85
CA ALA A 329 21.97 -2.77 -1.65
C ALA A 329 23.06 -1.73 -1.97
N GLY A 330 23.07 -0.63 -1.23
CA GLY A 330 23.94 0.52 -1.48
C GLY A 330 23.29 1.84 -1.05
N THR A 331 23.91 2.96 -1.41
CA THR A 331 23.40 4.29 -1.06
C THR A 331 23.13 5.13 -2.30
N ALA A 332 22.05 5.90 -2.28
CA ALA A 332 21.72 6.90 -3.29
C ALA A 332 21.26 8.19 -2.61
N VAL A 333 21.56 9.33 -3.20
CA VAL A 333 20.94 10.60 -2.85
C VAL A 333 19.72 10.81 -3.74
N LEU A 334 18.56 10.96 -3.12
CA LEU A 334 17.33 11.42 -3.73
C LEU A 334 17.28 12.95 -3.63
N THR A 335 16.95 13.61 -4.73
CA THR A 335 16.80 15.07 -4.81
C THR A 335 15.38 15.43 -5.22
N VAL A 336 14.75 16.31 -4.45
CA VAL A 336 13.50 16.99 -4.80
C VAL A 336 13.83 18.45 -5.09
N SER A 337 13.49 18.95 -6.28
CA SER A 337 13.93 20.26 -6.77
C SER A 337 12.83 21.10 -7.39
N THR A 338 13.00 22.42 -7.28
CA THR A 338 12.32 23.43 -8.08
C THR A 338 13.33 24.12 -8.99
N SER A 339 12.92 25.15 -9.73
CA SER A 339 13.82 25.97 -10.55
C SER A 339 14.84 26.79 -9.74
N SER A 340 14.59 27.01 -8.44
CA SER A 340 15.39 27.90 -7.59
C SER A 340 15.94 27.27 -6.30
N GLY A 341 15.61 26.01 -6.02
CA GLY A 341 16.02 25.33 -4.78
C GLY A 341 15.90 23.82 -4.86
N ALA A 342 16.39 23.14 -3.82
CA ALA A 342 16.25 21.69 -3.67
C ALA A 342 16.27 21.26 -2.19
N ALA A 343 15.77 20.06 -1.93
CA ALA A 343 16.03 19.29 -0.72
C ALA A 343 16.49 17.88 -1.11
N THR A 344 17.25 17.23 -0.23
CA THR A 344 17.78 15.88 -0.50
C THR A 344 17.51 14.92 0.63
N CYS A 345 17.29 13.65 0.28
CA CYS A 345 17.24 12.53 1.20
C CYS A 345 18.38 11.54 0.89
N LEU A 346 19.16 11.17 1.91
CA LEU A 346 20.11 10.07 1.81
C LEU A 346 19.38 8.73 1.98
N VAL A 347 19.30 7.95 0.91
CA VAL A 347 18.62 6.65 0.89
C VAL A 347 19.66 5.54 1.00
N THR A 348 19.51 4.68 2.00
CA THR A 348 20.26 3.42 2.12
C THR A 348 19.35 2.27 1.71
N VAL A 349 19.74 1.50 0.71
CA VAL A 349 19.05 0.28 0.32
C VAL A 349 19.69 -0.90 1.04
N GLU A 350 18.88 -1.62 1.82
CA GLU A 350 19.30 -2.80 2.59
C GLU A 350 19.10 -4.09 1.76
N PRO A 351 19.69 -5.22 2.18
CA PRO A 351 19.39 -6.53 1.59
C PRO A 351 17.89 -6.87 1.62
N SER A 352 17.45 -7.75 0.73
CA SER A 352 16.04 -8.19 0.66
C SER A 352 15.66 -9.04 1.88
N TYR A 353 14.45 -8.86 2.41
CA TYR A 353 13.91 -9.70 3.47
C TYR A 353 13.86 -11.18 3.09
N PRO A 354 14.12 -12.12 4.03
CA PRO A 354 14.03 -13.55 3.76
C PRO A 354 12.65 -13.98 3.25
N VAL A 355 11.58 -13.42 3.83
CA VAL A 355 10.19 -13.70 3.51
C VAL A 355 9.48 -12.36 3.32
N GLN A 356 8.59 -12.27 2.33
CA GLN A 356 7.78 -11.06 2.10
C GLN A 356 6.41 -11.18 2.78
N PHE A 357 5.79 -12.36 2.72
CA PHE A 357 4.51 -12.63 3.37
C PHE A 357 4.41 -14.09 3.82
N ALA A 358 3.67 -14.33 4.89
CA ALA A 358 3.19 -15.66 5.26
C ALA A 358 1.72 -15.61 5.72
N TYR A 359 0.96 -16.63 5.34
CA TYR A 359 -0.42 -16.83 5.80
C TYR A 359 -0.84 -18.30 5.68
N SER A 360 -1.98 -18.66 6.28
CA SER A 360 -2.57 -20.00 6.15
C SER A 360 -3.90 -19.96 5.43
N SER A 361 -4.21 -21.02 4.69
CA SER A 361 -5.52 -21.27 4.07
C SER A 361 -5.94 -22.72 4.32
N PRO A 362 -7.18 -23.00 4.77
CA PRO A 362 -8.21 -22.02 5.10
C PRO A 362 -7.82 -21.08 6.24
N ASN A 363 -8.24 -19.83 6.17
CA ASN A 363 -8.02 -18.82 7.21
C ASN A 363 -8.75 -19.20 8.51
N CYS A 364 -9.85 -19.95 8.40
CA CYS A 364 -10.55 -20.63 9.49
C CYS A 364 -10.74 -22.11 9.14
N ALA A 365 -9.88 -22.99 9.67
CA ALA A 365 -9.93 -24.42 9.38
C ALA A 365 -10.70 -25.20 10.45
N ALA A 366 -11.42 -26.26 10.07
CA ALA A 366 -11.95 -27.23 11.04
C ALA A 366 -10.87 -28.22 11.50
N LYS A 367 -11.09 -28.87 12.65
CA LYS A 367 -10.21 -29.96 13.12
C LYS A 367 -10.00 -31.03 12.04
N ASN A 368 -8.76 -31.49 11.93
CA ASN A 368 -8.29 -32.48 10.95
C ASN A 368 -8.42 -32.05 9.48
N GLN A 369 -8.95 -30.85 9.19
CA GLN A 369 -8.89 -30.28 7.85
C GLN A 369 -7.43 -30.02 7.47
N THR A 370 -7.11 -30.22 6.20
CA THR A 370 -5.81 -29.82 5.66
C THR A 370 -5.70 -28.30 5.68
N VAL A 371 -4.63 -27.80 6.30
CA VAL A 371 -4.20 -26.42 6.29
C VAL A 371 -2.99 -26.29 5.38
N THR A 372 -3.10 -25.43 4.38
CA THR A 372 -1.99 -24.98 3.55
C THR A 372 -1.32 -23.79 4.24
N LEU A 373 -0.02 -23.86 4.42
CA LEU A 373 0.83 -22.76 4.83
C LEU A 373 1.46 -22.16 3.57
N ILE A 374 1.25 -20.86 3.35
CA ILE A 374 1.70 -20.13 2.17
C ILE A 374 2.77 -19.14 2.61
N CYS A 375 3.83 -19.03 1.81
CA CYS A 375 4.90 -18.06 1.97
C CYS A 375 5.20 -17.44 0.61
N VAL A 376 5.35 -16.11 0.58
CA VAL A 376 5.79 -15.38 -0.62
C VAL A 376 7.21 -14.87 -0.38
N THR A 377 8.09 -15.10 -1.35
CA THR A 377 9.47 -14.64 -1.32
C THR A 377 9.86 -13.98 -2.64
N ASP A 378 11.00 -13.28 -2.66
CA ASP A 378 11.65 -12.94 -3.92
C ASP A 378 12.15 -14.19 -4.68
N THR A 379 12.56 -13.98 -5.94
CA THR A 379 13.02 -15.04 -6.84
C THR A 379 14.44 -15.56 -6.56
N MET A 380 15.15 -15.02 -5.57
CA MET A 380 16.48 -15.49 -5.16
C MET A 380 16.42 -16.62 -4.12
N ARG A 381 15.22 -17.00 -3.65
CA ARG A 381 15.03 -18.11 -2.69
C ARG A 381 14.92 -19.47 -3.36
N THR A 382 15.49 -20.48 -2.72
CA THR A 382 15.56 -21.86 -3.22
C THR A 382 14.74 -22.86 -2.42
N GLY A 383 14.36 -22.53 -1.18
CA GLY A 383 13.51 -23.37 -0.35
C GLY A 383 12.79 -22.58 0.72
N VAL A 384 11.66 -23.12 1.18
CA VAL A 384 10.87 -22.59 2.29
C VAL A 384 10.50 -23.72 3.25
N ARG A 385 10.53 -23.42 4.55
CA ARG A 385 10.09 -24.29 5.63
C ARG A 385 9.27 -23.48 6.63
N PHE A 386 8.22 -24.07 7.16
CA PHE A 386 7.40 -23.48 8.22
C PHE A 386 7.69 -24.19 9.55
N ALA A 387 7.96 -23.41 10.59
CA ALA A 387 8.00 -23.87 11.97
C ALA A 387 6.64 -23.58 12.61
N VAL A 388 5.92 -24.62 13.01
CA VAL A 388 4.62 -24.52 13.67
C VAL A 388 4.81 -24.82 15.15
N ASP A 389 4.42 -23.87 15.99
CA ASP A 389 4.45 -24.04 17.45
C ASP A 389 3.29 -24.96 17.89
N MET A 390 3.64 -26.08 18.51
CA MET A 390 2.69 -27.05 19.07
C MET A 390 2.65 -26.97 20.61
N GLY A 391 3.15 -25.89 21.21
CA GLY A 391 3.26 -25.63 22.64
C GLY A 391 4.56 -26.17 23.22
N SER A 392 4.66 -27.49 23.40
CA SER A 392 5.87 -28.13 23.96
C SER A 392 6.90 -28.57 22.91
N SER A 393 6.55 -28.45 21.63
CA SER A 393 7.38 -28.89 20.51
C SER A 393 7.14 -28.03 19.27
N THR A 394 8.06 -28.10 18.32
CA THR A 394 7.90 -27.45 17.01
C THR A 394 7.73 -28.51 15.94
N ARG A 395 6.69 -28.37 15.12
CA ARG A 395 6.52 -29.17 13.90
C ARG A 395 7.09 -28.39 12.72
N TYR A 396 7.99 -29.01 11.96
CA TYR A 396 8.49 -28.44 10.71
C TYR A 396 7.71 -28.98 9.51
N VAL A 397 7.30 -28.07 8.62
CA VAL A 397 6.61 -28.38 7.36
C VAL A 397 7.42 -27.79 6.23
N ASP A 398 8.05 -28.62 5.40
CA ASP A 398 8.76 -28.14 4.21
C ASP A 398 7.76 -27.79 3.10
N ALA A 399 8.02 -26.70 2.37
CA ALA A 399 7.22 -26.37 1.20
C ALA A 399 7.48 -27.40 0.08
N THR A 400 6.40 -27.96 -0.45
CA THR A 400 6.44 -28.98 -1.51
C THR A 400 6.04 -28.42 -2.88
N SER A 401 5.44 -27.24 -2.91
CA SER A 401 5.06 -26.52 -4.12
C SER A 401 5.73 -25.15 -4.18
N LYS A 402 6.14 -24.77 -5.39
CA LYS A 402 6.71 -23.48 -5.74
C LYS A 402 6.13 -23.03 -7.07
N VAL A 403 5.50 -21.86 -7.10
CA VAL A 403 4.95 -21.24 -8.32
C VAL A 403 5.52 -19.83 -8.44
N GLN A 404 5.94 -19.44 -9.63
CA GLN A 404 6.35 -18.05 -9.89
C GLN A 404 5.11 -17.21 -10.21
N GLU A 405 5.00 -16.06 -9.56
CA GLU A 405 4.00 -15.04 -9.86
C GLU A 405 4.75 -13.70 -9.95
N GLY A 406 4.83 -13.11 -11.15
CA GLY A 406 5.68 -11.96 -11.41
C GLY A 406 7.13 -12.17 -10.98
N ASP A 407 7.65 -11.22 -10.18
CA ASP A 407 9.00 -11.24 -9.61
C ASP A 407 9.08 -11.94 -8.24
N THR A 408 8.07 -12.75 -7.91
CA THR A 408 7.99 -13.48 -6.63
C THR A 408 7.82 -14.99 -6.83
N TYR A 409 8.13 -15.75 -5.77
CA TYR A 409 7.74 -17.15 -5.65
C TYR A 409 6.71 -17.32 -4.54
N VAL A 410 5.65 -18.06 -4.85
CA VAL A 410 4.65 -18.54 -3.91
C VAL A 410 4.96 -19.99 -3.55
N TRP A 411 5.24 -20.22 -2.28
CA TRP A 411 5.59 -21.50 -1.71
C TRP A 411 4.44 -22.04 -0.88
N LYS A 412 4.17 -23.34 -0.98
CA LYS A 412 3.11 -23.99 -0.22
C LYS A 412 3.61 -25.27 0.46
N GLY A 413 3.29 -25.41 1.74
CA GLY A 413 3.40 -26.66 2.49
C GLY A 413 2.05 -26.97 3.15
N THR A 414 1.77 -28.23 3.48
CA THR A 414 0.47 -28.63 4.05
C THR A 414 0.64 -29.38 5.36
N THR A 415 -0.28 -29.16 6.28
CA THR A 415 -0.35 -29.83 7.59
C THR A 415 -1.82 -30.01 8.01
N SER A 416 -2.08 -30.63 9.15
CA SER A 416 -3.39 -30.65 9.79
C SER A 416 -3.25 -30.65 11.31
N PHE A 417 -4.33 -30.27 11.99
CA PHE A 417 -4.35 -30.12 13.46
C PHE A 417 -5.52 -30.90 14.03
N SER A 418 -5.22 -31.75 15.02
CA SER A 418 -6.24 -32.60 15.66
C SER A 418 -7.04 -31.88 16.74
N SER A 419 -6.56 -30.71 17.18
CA SER A 419 -7.16 -29.91 18.24
C SER A 419 -7.51 -28.53 17.71
N ALA A 420 -8.59 -27.96 18.24
CA ALA A 420 -8.92 -26.56 18.00
C ALA A 420 -7.94 -25.66 18.76
N GLY A 421 -7.65 -24.48 18.21
CA GLY A 421 -6.74 -23.50 18.75
C GLY A 421 -6.10 -22.64 17.67
N THR A 422 -5.34 -21.65 18.12
CA THR A 422 -4.48 -20.82 17.26
C THR A 422 -3.05 -21.32 17.40
N TYR A 423 -2.42 -21.63 16.28
CA TYR A 423 -1.05 -22.12 16.22
C TYR A 423 -0.16 -21.07 15.57
N ASP A 424 0.89 -20.65 16.27
CA ASP A 424 1.88 -19.74 15.72
C ASP A 424 2.71 -20.45 14.65
N VAL A 425 2.89 -19.78 13.51
CA VAL A 425 3.62 -20.29 12.35
C VAL A 425 4.67 -19.28 11.95
N LYS A 426 5.93 -19.73 11.83
CA LYS A 426 7.03 -18.91 11.33
C LYS A 426 7.64 -19.53 10.08
N ALA A 427 7.56 -18.80 8.97
CA ALA A 427 8.17 -19.17 7.70
C ALA A 427 9.66 -18.81 7.68
N TYR A 428 10.46 -19.73 7.17
CA TYR A 428 11.88 -19.58 6.92
C TYR A 428 12.15 -19.82 5.43
N SER A 429 13.12 -19.11 4.88
CA SER A 429 13.58 -19.32 3.50
C SER A 429 15.09 -19.52 3.43
N GLN A 430 15.52 -20.16 2.35
CA GLN A 430 16.93 -20.34 1.98
C GLN A 430 17.27 -19.51 0.76
N PHE A 431 18.45 -18.88 0.78
CA PHE A 431 19.04 -18.19 -0.37
C PHE A 431 19.70 -19.18 -1.33
N ASN A 432 19.76 -18.81 -2.61
CA ASN A 432 20.49 -19.57 -3.61
C ASN A 432 21.97 -19.75 -3.22
N GLY A 433 22.45 -21.00 -3.24
CA GLY A 433 23.82 -21.37 -2.87
C GLY A 433 24.10 -21.46 -1.36
N GLY A 434 23.10 -21.24 -0.49
CA GLY A 434 23.22 -21.35 0.97
C GLY A 434 22.48 -22.55 1.56
N THR A 435 22.87 -22.97 2.77
CA THR A 435 22.19 -24.01 3.56
C THR A 435 21.46 -23.46 4.79
N ALA A 436 21.72 -22.20 5.15
CA ALA A 436 21.14 -21.54 6.31
C ALA A 436 19.69 -21.08 6.06
N TRP A 437 18.85 -21.25 7.06
CA TRP A 437 17.45 -20.83 7.07
C TRP A 437 17.31 -19.46 7.74
N TYR A 438 16.65 -18.53 7.05
CA TYR A 438 16.44 -17.16 7.54
C TYR A 438 14.95 -16.85 7.63
N SER A 439 14.57 -16.04 8.61
CA SER A 439 13.19 -15.58 8.81
C SER A 439 13.17 -14.11 9.22
N CYS A 440 12.00 -13.51 9.21
CA CYS A 440 11.74 -12.12 9.58
C CYS A 440 10.31 -11.99 10.13
N LYS A 441 9.93 -10.78 10.56
CA LYS A 441 8.61 -10.51 11.12
C LYS A 441 7.49 -10.81 10.12
N ASP A 442 7.68 -10.47 8.85
CA ASP A 442 6.70 -10.72 7.78
C ASP A 442 6.51 -12.21 7.44
N GLY A 443 7.41 -13.07 7.93
CA GLY A 443 7.27 -14.52 7.88
C GLY A 443 6.46 -15.11 9.04
N GLU A 444 6.00 -14.30 10.00
CA GLU A 444 5.17 -14.76 11.13
C GLU A 444 3.69 -14.67 10.78
N THR A 445 2.94 -15.74 11.06
CA THR A 445 1.50 -15.83 10.85
C THR A 445 0.90 -16.85 11.83
N THR A 446 -0.41 -17.09 11.76
CA THR A 446 -1.09 -18.08 12.61
C THR A 446 -2.03 -18.95 11.80
N ALA A 447 -2.04 -20.24 12.10
CA ALA A 447 -3.07 -21.16 11.63
C ALA A 447 -4.18 -21.25 12.69
N TYR A 448 -5.41 -20.86 12.32
CA TYR A 448 -6.56 -20.92 13.21
C TYR A 448 -7.40 -22.16 12.93
N VAL A 449 -7.66 -22.94 13.99
CA VAL A 449 -8.40 -24.19 13.91
C VAL A 449 -9.58 -24.14 14.86
N THR A 450 -10.80 -24.23 14.33
CA THR A 450 -12.04 -24.30 15.10
C THR A 450 -12.52 -25.73 15.28
N ASN A 451 -13.38 -25.96 16.26
CA ASN A 451 -14.06 -27.24 16.44
C ASN A 451 -14.98 -27.59 15.25
N SER A 452 -15.57 -26.56 14.62
CA SER A 452 -16.40 -26.69 13.42
C SER A 452 -16.50 -25.34 12.69
N ASN A 453 -16.38 -25.36 11.37
CA ASN A 453 -16.64 -24.21 10.50
C ASN A 453 -18.04 -24.30 9.84
N ASP A 454 -18.97 -25.01 10.47
CA ASP A 454 -20.37 -25.10 10.05
C ASP A 454 -21.00 -23.72 9.87
N MET A 455 -21.69 -23.55 8.74
CA MET A 455 -22.36 -22.32 8.32
C MET A 455 -23.75 -22.14 8.92
N THR A 456 -24.32 -23.16 9.55
CA THR A 456 -25.72 -23.18 10.00
C THR A 456 -25.85 -23.42 11.50
N THR A 457 -24.94 -24.21 12.08
CA THR A 457 -24.94 -24.49 13.53
C THR A 457 -24.28 -23.36 14.32
N THR A 458 -25.05 -22.75 15.22
CA THR A 458 -24.61 -21.65 16.08
C THR A 458 -23.97 -22.18 17.37
N VAL A 459 -22.91 -21.50 17.82
CA VAL A 459 -22.16 -21.84 19.05
C VAL A 459 -21.60 -20.56 19.70
N LYS A 460 -21.24 -20.65 20.99
CA LYS A 460 -20.50 -19.59 21.72
C LYS A 460 -18.99 -19.83 21.65
N ALA A 461 -18.44 -19.88 20.45
CA ALA A 461 -17.01 -20.12 20.23
C ALA A 461 -16.43 -19.05 19.33
N GLU A 462 -15.15 -18.71 19.56
CA GLU A 462 -14.47 -17.79 18.65
C GLU A 462 -14.48 -18.32 17.22
N ARG A 463 -14.47 -17.39 16.29
CA ARG A 463 -14.26 -17.65 14.87
C ARG A 463 -13.21 -16.71 14.30
N ARG A 464 -12.68 -17.09 13.15
CA ARG A 464 -11.87 -16.22 12.29
C ARG A 464 -12.59 -16.09 10.95
N ALA A 465 -12.35 -14.99 10.23
CA ALA A 465 -12.84 -14.82 8.87
C ALA A 465 -12.53 -16.06 8.01
N SER A 466 -13.51 -16.54 7.23
CA SER A 466 -13.27 -17.62 6.25
C SER A 466 -12.51 -17.11 5.02
N ASP A 467 -11.94 -18.02 4.22
CA ASP A 467 -11.35 -17.65 2.92
C ASP A 467 -12.40 -17.01 1.99
N GLN A 468 -13.64 -17.51 2.00
CA GLN A 468 -14.73 -16.96 1.20
C GLN A 468 -15.03 -15.50 1.56
N LEU A 469 -14.97 -15.15 2.84
CA LEU A 469 -15.08 -13.76 3.27
C LEU A 469 -13.91 -12.92 2.75
N ILE A 470 -12.67 -13.40 2.87
CA ILE A 470 -11.50 -12.66 2.38
C ILE A 470 -11.61 -12.42 0.87
N ASP A 471 -12.03 -13.42 0.10
CA ASP A 471 -12.28 -13.31 -1.35
C ASP A 471 -13.40 -12.29 -1.66
N LEU A 472 -14.47 -12.28 -0.86
CA LEU A 472 -15.57 -11.31 -1.01
C LEU A 472 -15.09 -9.88 -0.72
N ILE A 473 -14.32 -9.65 0.34
CA ILE A 473 -13.73 -8.34 0.64
C ILE A 473 -12.79 -7.92 -0.50
N ALA A 474 -11.92 -8.83 -0.97
CA ALA A 474 -11.05 -8.56 -2.11
C ALA A 474 -11.83 -8.12 -3.36
N THR A 475 -13.00 -8.73 -3.58
CA THR A 475 -13.91 -8.37 -4.67
C THR A 475 -14.50 -6.97 -4.49
N PHE A 476 -14.93 -6.60 -3.28
CA PHE A 476 -15.43 -5.26 -2.99
C PHE A 476 -14.38 -4.16 -3.14
N GLU A 477 -13.18 -4.38 -2.61
CA GLU A 477 -12.12 -3.36 -2.63
C GLU A 477 -11.48 -3.23 -4.04
N GLY A 478 -11.42 -4.35 -4.76
CA GLY A 478 -10.76 -4.47 -6.05
C GLY A 478 -9.24 -4.40 -5.94
N PHE A 479 -8.54 -5.00 -6.90
CA PHE A 479 -7.09 -5.12 -6.88
C PHE A 479 -6.38 -3.89 -7.49
N SER A 480 -5.42 -3.34 -6.75
CA SER A 480 -4.40 -2.42 -7.28
C SER A 480 -3.00 -2.97 -7.06
N SER A 481 -2.30 -3.33 -8.13
CA SER A 481 -0.92 -3.81 -8.04
C SER A 481 0.02 -2.71 -7.51
N SER A 482 -0.17 -1.47 -7.95
CA SER A 482 0.66 -0.35 -7.54
C SER A 482 -0.11 0.62 -6.65
N VAL A 483 0.61 1.41 -5.86
CA VAL A 483 0.01 2.54 -5.15
C VAL A 483 -0.65 3.45 -6.18
N TYR A 484 -1.92 3.75 -5.96
CA TYR A 484 -2.61 4.82 -6.66
C TYR A 484 -2.96 5.91 -5.66
N ILE A 485 -2.85 7.16 -6.09
CA ILE A 485 -3.28 8.31 -5.32
C ILE A 485 -4.59 8.75 -5.93
N ASP A 486 -5.65 8.65 -5.13
CA ASP A 486 -6.99 9.05 -5.55
C ASP A 486 -6.97 10.55 -5.94
N PRO A 487 -7.37 10.90 -7.19
CA PRO A 487 -7.35 12.29 -7.67
C PRO A 487 -8.35 13.22 -6.98
N ILE A 488 -9.21 12.69 -6.10
CA ILE A 488 -10.28 13.41 -5.41
C ILE A 488 -9.81 13.75 -4.00
N THR A 489 -9.37 12.74 -3.26
CA THR A 489 -8.99 12.91 -1.87
C THR A 489 -7.54 13.38 -1.72
N HIS A 490 -6.65 13.08 -2.67
CA HIS A 490 -5.21 13.42 -2.70
C HIS A 490 -4.39 13.04 -1.43
N ASP A 491 -5.03 12.43 -0.43
CA ASP A 491 -4.52 12.28 0.92
C ASP A 491 -4.42 10.81 1.36
N ASP A 492 -5.03 9.88 0.61
CA ASP A 492 -5.11 8.46 0.97
C ASP A 492 -4.51 7.53 -0.10
N PRO A 493 -3.17 7.52 -0.30
CA PRO A 493 -2.51 6.57 -1.21
C PRO A 493 -2.88 5.14 -0.85
N THR A 494 -3.40 4.39 -1.83
CA THR A 494 -4.01 3.07 -1.60
C THR A 494 -3.36 2.01 -2.48
N LEU A 495 -3.27 0.78 -1.96
CA LEU A 495 -2.56 -0.35 -2.56
C LEU A 495 -3.30 -1.67 -2.32
N GLY A 496 -3.11 -2.66 -3.20
CA GLY A 496 -3.65 -4.00 -3.02
C GLY A 496 -5.18 -4.00 -3.02
N TYR A 497 -5.78 -4.63 -2.02
CA TYR A 497 -7.23 -4.63 -1.77
C TYR A 497 -7.57 -3.60 -0.69
N GLY A 498 -7.38 -2.30 -0.97
CA GLY A 498 -7.82 -1.21 -0.09
C GLY A 498 -6.87 -0.86 1.07
N VAL A 499 -5.58 -1.19 0.98
CA VAL A 499 -4.60 -0.87 2.03
C VAL A 499 -4.08 0.55 1.88
N LEU A 500 -4.25 1.39 2.91
CA LEU A 500 -3.68 2.73 2.95
C LEU A 500 -2.17 2.68 3.20
N VAL A 501 -1.43 3.58 2.55
CA VAL A 501 0.02 3.73 2.66
C VAL A 501 0.32 5.17 3.05
N PHE A 502 1.19 5.36 4.05
CA PHE A 502 1.52 6.70 4.57
C PHE A 502 2.97 7.12 4.28
N PRO A 503 3.26 8.44 4.19
CA PRO A 503 4.64 8.91 4.01
C PRO A 503 5.57 8.42 5.13
N GLY A 504 6.72 7.86 4.75
CA GLY A 504 7.70 7.27 5.64
C GLY A 504 7.54 5.76 5.86
N GLU A 505 6.42 5.17 5.44
CA GLU A 505 6.21 3.72 5.53
C GLU A 505 6.89 2.98 4.39
N LYS A 506 7.37 1.77 4.71
CA LYS A 506 7.91 0.82 3.73
C LYS A 506 6.83 -0.18 3.35
N PHE A 507 6.69 -0.44 2.06
CA PHE A 507 5.71 -1.40 1.55
C PHE A 507 6.24 -2.06 0.27
N TYR A 508 5.72 -3.23 -0.07
CA TYR A 508 5.95 -3.81 -1.39
C TYR A 508 5.03 -3.09 -2.39
N ASN A 509 5.58 -2.55 -3.47
CA ASN A 509 4.80 -1.89 -4.53
C ASN A 509 4.85 -2.77 -5.78
N ASN A 510 3.86 -2.64 -6.68
CA ASN A 510 3.66 -3.57 -7.80
C ASN A 510 3.45 -5.01 -7.28
N LEU A 511 2.53 -5.13 -6.32
CA LEU A 511 2.13 -6.38 -5.72
C LEU A 511 1.60 -7.33 -6.77
N THR A 512 1.92 -8.61 -6.62
CA THR A 512 1.10 -9.69 -7.19
C THR A 512 -0.21 -9.81 -6.41
N ARG A 513 -1.18 -10.52 -6.99
CA ARG A 513 -2.44 -10.79 -6.30
C ARG A 513 -2.25 -11.65 -5.04
N THR A 514 -1.31 -12.59 -5.03
CA THR A 514 -1.03 -13.36 -3.80
C THR A 514 -0.46 -12.46 -2.70
N GLN A 515 0.42 -11.50 -3.03
CA GLN A 515 0.92 -10.56 -2.03
C GLN A 515 -0.19 -9.64 -1.50
N ALA A 516 -1.03 -9.10 -2.39
CA ALA A 516 -2.17 -8.28 -1.98
C ALA A 516 -3.20 -9.05 -1.15
N TYR A 517 -3.46 -10.32 -1.50
CA TYR A 517 -4.32 -11.21 -0.72
C TYR A 517 -3.72 -11.49 0.65
N ALA A 518 -2.40 -11.73 0.74
CA ALA A 518 -1.73 -11.93 2.01
C ALA A 518 -1.82 -10.70 2.92
N TYR A 519 -1.65 -9.49 2.38
CA TYR A 519 -1.92 -8.24 3.10
C TYR A 519 -3.36 -8.18 3.60
N LEU A 520 -4.34 -8.53 2.76
CA LEU A 520 -5.75 -8.50 3.15
C LEU A 520 -6.04 -9.49 4.29
N VAL A 521 -5.54 -10.73 4.18
CA VAL A 521 -5.65 -11.74 5.26
C VAL A 521 -5.06 -11.20 6.56
N GLN A 522 -3.86 -10.62 6.53
CA GLN A 522 -3.21 -10.06 7.71
C GLN A 522 -4.01 -8.90 8.30
N ASN A 523 -4.55 -8.00 7.47
CA ASN A 523 -5.35 -6.87 7.94
C ASN A 523 -6.67 -7.32 8.57
N VAL A 524 -7.43 -8.21 7.92
CA VAL A 524 -8.70 -8.72 8.46
C VAL A 524 -8.49 -9.45 9.81
N ASN A 525 -7.37 -10.16 9.94
CA ASN A 525 -7.06 -10.91 11.15
C ASN A 525 -6.45 -10.05 12.28
N ASN A 526 -5.63 -9.05 11.96
CA ASN A 526 -4.79 -8.35 12.94
C ASN A 526 -5.26 -6.92 13.26
N ALA A 527 -6.09 -6.30 12.44
CA ALA A 527 -6.52 -4.90 12.61
C ALA A 527 -7.78 -4.75 13.50
N GLY A 528 -8.02 -5.69 14.42
CA GLY A 528 -9.11 -5.62 15.38
C GLY A 528 -10.47 -6.13 14.88
N TYR A 529 -10.70 -6.23 13.58
CA TYR A 529 -12.03 -6.60 13.02
C TYR A 529 -12.55 -7.94 13.55
N THR A 530 -11.75 -9.00 13.42
CA THR A 530 -12.11 -10.35 13.91
C THR A 530 -12.22 -10.38 15.43
N SER A 531 -11.31 -9.73 16.16
CA SER A 531 -11.31 -9.76 17.63
C SER A 531 -12.47 -8.99 18.23
N ASP A 532 -12.83 -7.83 17.67
CA ASP A 532 -13.89 -6.97 18.18
C ASP A 532 -15.27 -7.58 17.93
N VAL A 533 -15.49 -8.21 16.77
CA VAL A 533 -16.73 -8.95 16.50
C VAL A 533 -16.85 -10.14 17.47
N ASN A 534 -15.79 -10.92 17.66
CA ASN A 534 -15.80 -12.00 18.67
C ASN A 534 -16.07 -11.46 20.07
N TYR A 535 -15.46 -10.33 20.44
CA TYR A 535 -15.64 -9.70 21.74
C TYR A 535 -17.10 -9.27 21.95
N PHE A 536 -17.70 -8.59 20.98
CA PHE A 536 -19.12 -8.22 21.02
C PHE A 536 -20.03 -9.44 21.21
N LEU A 537 -19.85 -10.48 20.39
CA LEU A 537 -20.71 -11.66 20.43
C LEU A 537 -20.60 -12.41 21.76
N LYS A 538 -19.38 -12.50 22.31
CA LYS A 538 -19.15 -13.10 23.63
C LYS A 538 -19.67 -12.27 24.78
N ASP A 539 -19.46 -10.95 24.76
CA ASP A 539 -19.96 -10.02 25.78
C ASP A 539 -21.48 -10.06 25.87
N LYS A 540 -22.16 -10.15 24.72
CA LYS A 540 -23.62 -10.23 24.63
C LYS A 540 -24.18 -11.64 24.76
N ASP A 541 -23.32 -12.64 25.02
CA ASP A 541 -23.68 -14.04 25.22
C ASP A 541 -24.49 -14.64 24.04
N ILE A 542 -24.09 -14.31 22.81
CA ILE A 542 -24.78 -14.68 21.57
C ILE A 542 -24.15 -15.95 20.96
N GLU A 543 -24.98 -16.89 20.53
CA GLU A 543 -24.62 -18.04 19.69
C GLU A 543 -24.64 -17.66 18.21
N PHE A 544 -23.59 -18.02 17.46
CA PHE A 544 -23.44 -17.66 16.05
C PHE A 544 -22.68 -18.71 15.22
N ASN A 545 -22.93 -18.73 13.92
CA ASN A 545 -22.31 -19.63 12.93
C ASN A 545 -21.25 -18.90 12.07
N GLN A 546 -20.60 -19.61 11.14
CA GLN A 546 -19.50 -19.02 10.35
C GLN A 546 -19.96 -17.88 9.43
N GLN A 547 -21.10 -18.03 8.73
CA GLN A 547 -21.58 -17.03 7.78
C GLN A 547 -22.07 -15.74 8.47
N GLN A 548 -22.68 -15.88 9.66
CA GLN A 548 -23.09 -14.74 10.46
C GLN A 548 -21.87 -13.97 10.99
N PHE A 549 -20.84 -14.69 11.45
CA PHE A 549 -19.59 -14.07 11.86
C PHE A 549 -18.91 -13.33 10.70
N ASP A 550 -18.80 -13.98 9.54
CA ASP A 550 -18.18 -13.40 8.35
C ASP A 550 -18.92 -12.15 7.87
N ALA A 551 -20.26 -12.13 7.92
CA ALA A 551 -21.04 -10.95 7.60
C ALA A 551 -20.77 -9.76 8.53
N LEU A 552 -20.68 -9.99 9.83
CA LEU A 552 -20.34 -8.93 10.78
C LEU A 552 -18.90 -8.45 10.61
N VAL A 553 -17.95 -9.33 10.29
CA VAL A 553 -16.56 -8.94 9.99
C VAL A 553 -16.47 -8.16 8.68
N CYS A 554 -17.24 -8.52 7.65
CA CYS A 554 -17.31 -7.76 6.41
C CYS A 554 -17.82 -6.34 6.65
N PHE A 555 -18.89 -6.21 7.45
CA PHE A 555 -19.42 -4.94 7.89
C PHE A 555 -18.36 -4.13 8.66
N ALA A 556 -17.68 -4.77 9.62
CA ALA A 556 -16.64 -4.15 10.44
C ALA A 556 -15.48 -3.64 9.60
N TYR A 557 -15.08 -4.38 8.56
CA TYR A 557 -14.01 -4.00 7.66
C TYR A 557 -14.34 -2.68 6.95
N ASN A 558 -15.59 -2.53 6.49
CA ASN A 558 -16.03 -1.35 5.75
C ASN A 558 -16.33 -0.14 6.64
N ASN A 559 -17.00 -0.33 7.78
CA ASN A 559 -17.50 0.76 8.63
C ASN A 559 -16.63 1.00 9.88
N GLY A 560 -15.67 0.12 10.16
CA GLY A 560 -15.00 0.01 11.45
C GLY A 560 -15.84 -0.75 12.47
N THR A 561 -15.27 -0.99 13.66
CA THR A 561 -15.89 -1.81 14.72
C THR A 561 -16.76 -1.02 15.69
N GLY A 562 -16.65 0.32 15.67
CA GLY A 562 -17.39 1.22 16.56
C GLY A 562 -18.92 1.01 16.63
N PRO A 563 -19.63 0.70 15.52
CA PRO A 563 -21.06 0.44 15.55
C PRO A 563 -21.49 -0.66 16.53
N PHE A 564 -20.65 -1.68 16.75
CA PHE A 564 -20.98 -2.77 17.70
C PHE A 564 -20.93 -2.34 19.18
N PHE A 565 -20.44 -1.13 19.46
CA PHE A 565 -20.23 -0.65 20.84
C PHE A 565 -20.93 0.67 21.14
N ASN A 566 -21.28 1.45 20.11
CA ASN A 566 -21.73 2.83 20.27
C ASN A 566 -23.03 3.15 19.51
N ASP A 567 -23.61 2.20 18.78
CA ASP A 567 -24.90 2.38 18.10
C ASP A 567 -25.96 1.51 18.78
N ASP A 568 -26.73 2.12 19.67
CA ASP A 568 -27.76 1.41 20.44
C ASP A 568 -28.82 0.76 19.54
N GLU A 569 -29.16 1.33 18.38
CA GLU A 569 -30.18 0.76 17.50
C GLU A 569 -29.68 -0.49 16.77
N LEU A 570 -28.45 -0.43 16.25
CA LEU A 570 -27.82 -1.61 15.64
C LEU A 570 -27.57 -2.70 16.69
N ILE A 571 -27.10 -2.32 17.87
CA ILE A 571 -26.88 -3.24 18.98
C ILE A 571 -28.22 -3.89 19.36
N ASP A 572 -29.30 -3.12 19.54
CA ASP A 572 -30.62 -3.66 19.85
C ASP A 572 -31.12 -4.64 18.78
N ALA A 573 -30.92 -4.33 17.49
CA ALA A 573 -31.29 -5.23 16.41
C ALA A 573 -30.48 -6.54 16.42
N LEU A 574 -29.17 -6.47 16.67
CA LEU A 574 -28.32 -7.66 16.85
C LEU A 574 -28.73 -8.45 18.11
N MET A 575 -29.20 -7.77 19.14
CA MET A 575 -29.59 -8.38 20.41
C MET A 575 -31.00 -9.01 20.40
N ASP A 576 -31.84 -8.69 19.41
CA ASP A 576 -33.19 -9.23 19.25
C ASP A 576 -33.19 -10.64 18.64
N CYS A 577 -32.49 -11.56 19.32
CA CYS A 577 -32.29 -12.94 18.90
C CYS A 577 -32.51 -13.93 20.05
N LYS A 578 -33.34 -13.56 21.04
CA LYS A 578 -33.60 -14.38 22.23
C LYS A 578 -34.51 -15.55 21.89
N HIS A 579 -34.03 -16.77 22.10
CA HIS A 579 -34.78 -18.01 21.90
C HIS A 579 -34.47 -19.02 23.01
N ASN A 580 -35.50 -19.61 23.61
CA ASN A 580 -35.38 -20.60 24.70
C ASN A 580 -34.44 -20.22 25.85
N GLY A 581 -34.37 -18.93 26.20
CA GLY A 581 -33.54 -18.43 27.29
C GLY A 581 -32.07 -18.18 26.94
N SER A 582 -31.63 -18.51 25.71
CA SER A 582 -30.34 -18.10 25.15
C SER A 582 -30.54 -17.04 24.08
N ARG A 583 -29.45 -16.43 23.60
CA ARG A 583 -29.42 -15.58 22.42
C ARG A 583 -28.76 -16.36 21.30
N ASP A 584 -29.46 -16.53 20.19
CA ASP A 584 -29.01 -17.33 19.06
C ASP A 584 -29.41 -16.62 17.76
N PHE A 585 -28.41 -16.25 16.95
CA PHE A 585 -28.62 -15.54 15.71
C PHE A 585 -29.47 -16.29 14.68
N ASN A 586 -29.63 -17.61 14.80
CA ASN A 586 -30.62 -18.33 13.99
C ASN A 586 -32.06 -17.87 14.24
N TYR A 587 -32.33 -17.18 15.35
CA TYR A 587 -33.63 -16.64 15.73
C TYR A 587 -33.65 -15.11 15.82
N ILE A 588 -32.68 -14.43 15.19
CA ILE A 588 -32.68 -12.96 15.12
C ILE A 588 -33.93 -12.44 14.41
N ASN A 589 -34.46 -11.32 14.87
CA ASN A 589 -35.52 -10.60 14.19
C ASN A 589 -34.99 -10.04 12.86
N LYS A 590 -35.26 -10.81 11.80
CA LYS A 590 -34.71 -10.57 10.47
C LYS A 590 -35.02 -9.19 9.92
N GLN A 591 -36.26 -8.71 10.02
CA GLN A 591 -36.62 -7.41 9.46
C GLN A 591 -35.95 -6.29 10.25
N TYR A 592 -35.95 -6.37 11.58
CA TYR A 592 -35.31 -5.35 12.40
C TYR A 592 -33.79 -5.29 12.18
N PHE A 593 -33.14 -6.45 12.02
CA PHE A 593 -31.75 -6.53 11.58
C PHE A 593 -31.55 -5.83 10.23
N ILE A 594 -32.36 -6.15 9.21
CA ILE A 594 -32.25 -5.54 7.88
C ILE A 594 -32.40 -4.02 7.97
N ASP A 595 -33.42 -3.54 8.67
CA ASP A 595 -33.75 -2.11 8.79
C ASP A 595 -32.58 -1.32 9.41
N LYS A 596 -31.90 -1.88 10.43
CA LYS A 596 -30.78 -1.20 11.10
C LYS A 596 -29.44 -1.42 10.43
N PHE A 597 -29.18 -2.62 9.92
CA PHE A 597 -27.92 -2.96 9.27
C PHE A 597 -27.78 -2.30 7.90
N CYS A 598 -28.85 -2.28 7.10
CA CYS A 598 -28.81 -1.64 5.78
C CYS A 598 -28.73 -0.11 5.86
N GLN A 599 -29.14 0.52 6.96
CA GLN A 599 -29.04 1.97 7.18
C GLN A 599 -27.60 2.51 7.06
N TYR A 600 -26.59 1.63 7.18
CA TYR A 600 -25.16 1.93 6.97
C TYR A 600 -24.77 2.08 5.49
N HIS A 601 -25.64 2.69 4.69
CA HIS A 601 -25.42 3.02 3.28
C HIS A 601 -25.02 4.48 3.05
N HIS A 602 -24.73 5.24 4.11
CA HIS A 602 -24.44 6.68 4.02
C HIS A 602 -22.94 6.99 3.99
N ALA A 603 -22.54 7.93 3.14
CA ALA A 603 -21.20 8.51 3.14
C ALA A 603 -21.27 10.01 2.85
N GLY A 604 -20.49 10.83 3.57
CA GLY A 604 -20.49 12.28 3.40
C GLY A 604 -21.80 13.01 3.77
N GLY A 605 -22.80 12.29 4.29
CA GLY A 605 -24.15 12.80 4.56
C GLY A 605 -25.22 12.28 3.57
N ASP A 606 -24.81 11.61 2.50
CA ASP A 606 -25.72 11.15 1.43
C ASP A 606 -25.93 9.64 1.42
N CYS A 607 -27.04 9.21 0.81
CA CYS A 607 -27.31 7.81 0.49
C CYS A 607 -26.46 7.33 -0.70
N VAL A 608 -25.76 6.19 -0.56
CA VAL A 608 -24.87 5.64 -1.60
C VAL A 608 -25.27 4.23 -1.96
N TYR A 609 -25.79 4.01 -3.18
CA TYR A 609 -26.29 2.69 -3.63
C TYR A 609 -25.23 1.60 -3.56
N GLY A 610 -23.97 1.91 -3.87
CA GLY A 610 -22.87 0.95 -3.73
C GLY A 610 -22.68 0.43 -2.30
N LEU A 611 -22.91 1.27 -1.28
CA LEU A 611 -22.86 0.85 0.12
C LEU A 611 -24.11 0.06 0.51
N LEU A 612 -25.30 0.47 0.03
CA LEU A 612 -26.53 -0.30 0.26
C LEU A 612 -26.42 -1.71 -0.33
N TYR A 613 -25.96 -1.85 -1.58
CA TYR A 613 -25.77 -3.16 -2.20
C TYR A 613 -24.77 -4.01 -1.41
N ARG A 614 -23.68 -3.41 -0.90
CA ARG A 614 -22.76 -4.12 0.00
C ARG A 614 -23.45 -4.56 1.30
N ARG A 615 -24.31 -3.73 1.91
CA ARG A 615 -25.09 -4.13 3.10
C ARG A 615 -26.06 -5.27 2.80
N VAL A 616 -26.65 -5.27 1.61
CA VAL A 616 -27.52 -6.35 1.14
C VAL A 616 -26.73 -7.63 0.93
N ASP A 617 -25.59 -7.59 0.23
CA ASP A 617 -24.72 -8.76 0.03
C ASP A 617 -24.25 -9.33 1.38
N GLU A 618 -23.91 -8.48 2.35
CA GLU A 618 -23.57 -8.91 3.72
C GLU A 618 -24.77 -9.51 4.47
N THR A 619 -25.99 -8.99 4.24
CA THR A 619 -27.23 -9.55 4.78
C THR A 619 -27.53 -10.92 4.14
N GLU A 620 -27.29 -11.07 2.83
CA GLU A 620 -27.45 -12.33 2.10
C GLU A 620 -26.44 -13.37 2.60
N MET A 621 -25.20 -12.98 2.87
CA MET A 621 -24.21 -13.81 3.55
C MET A 621 -24.69 -14.21 4.95
N PHE A 622 -25.18 -13.26 5.76
CA PHE A 622 -25.63 -13.53 7.13
C PHE A 622 -26.74 -14.59 7.18
N PHE A 623 -27.77 -14.47 6.32
CA PHE A 623 -28.95 -15.34 6.37
C PHE A 623 -28.86 -16.59 5.48
N TYR A 624 -28.11 -16.53 4.37
CA TYR A 624 -28.14 -17.58 3.35
C TYR A 624 -26.76 -18.14 3.00
N GLY A 625 -25.68 -17.57 3.55
CA GLY A 625 -24.33 -17.99 3.22
C GLY A 625 -23.95 -17.71 1.76
N ASP A 626 -24.54 -16.68 1.15
CA ASP A 626 -24.16 -16.20 -0.18
C ASP A 626 -22.93 -15.30 -0.06
N TYR A 627 -21.80 -15.77 -0.59
CA TYR A 627 -20.52 -15.03 -0.61
C TYR A 627 -20.26 -14.37 -1.98
N GLU A 628 -21.31 -14.13 -2.75
CA GLU A 628 -21.21 -13.41 -4.01
C GLU A 628 -21.54 -11.93 -3.80
N ALA A 629 -20.67 -11.05 -4.31
CA ALA A 629 -21.03 -9.65 -4.42
C ALA A 629 -22.04 -9.52 -5.57
N ASN A 630 -23.31 -9.25 -5.29
CA ASN A 630 -24.41 -9.28 -6.27
C ASN A 630 -24.70 -7.90 -6.88
N TYR A 631 -24.29 -6.80 -6.22
CA TYR A 631 -24.32 -5.43 -6.77
C TYR A 631 -25.69 -5.01 -7.34
N GLY A 632 -26.75 -5.20 -6.56
CA GLY A 632 -28.12 -4.85 -6.95
C GLY A 632 -28.90 -5.95 -7.68
N ASN A 633 -28.24 -7.05 -8.09
CA ASN A 633 -28.91 -8.24 -8.61
C ASN A 633 -29.31 -9.16 -7.45
N TYR A 634 -30.29 -8.74 -6.66
CA TYR A 634 -30.69 -9.44 -5.45
C TYR A 634 -31.18 -10.87 -5.73
N LYS A 635 -30.58 -11.86 -5.08
CA LYS A 635 -31.03 -13.27 -5.20
C LYS A 635 -32.13 -13.59 -4.20
N TYR A 636 -32.17 -12.84 -3.10
CA TYR A 636 -33.08 -13.09 -2.00
C TYR A 636 -33.99 -11.87 -1.75
N PRO A 637 -35.20 -12.08 -1.20
CA PRO A 637 -36.14 -11.00 -0.94
C PRO A 637 -35.72 -10.21 0.32
N ILE A 638 -34.73 -9.33 0.16
CA ILE A 638 -34.32 -8.35 1.17
C ILE A 638 -35.07 -7.05 0.87
N LYS A 639 -35.91 -6.61 1.81
CA LYS A 639 -36.69 -5.37 1.68
C LYS A 639 -36.18 -4.37 2.70
N PHE A 640 -35.71 -3.24 2.23
CA PHE A 640 -35.22 -2.14 3.04
C PHE A 640 -35.75 -0.83 2.46
N GLU A 641 -36.12 0.10 3.33
CA GLU A 641 -36.50 1.47 2.97
C GLU A 641 -35.70 2.42 3.87
N CYS A 642 -34.97 3.37 3.29
CA CYS A 642 -34.17 4.30 4.07
C CYS A 642 -35.05 5.25 4.87
N ALA A 643 -34.81 5.35 6.18
CA ALA A 643 -35.53 6.24 7.07
C ALA A 643 -35.41 7.74 6.72
N TYR A 644 -34.31 8.15 6.06
CA TYR A 644 -34.05 9.54 5.69
C TYR A 644 -34.48 9.89 4.27
N ASP A 645 -34.49 8.91 3.36
CA ASP A 645 -34.90 9.04 1.97
C ASP A 645 -35.67 7.79 1.53
N PRO A 646 -37.01 7.77 1.66
CA PRO A 646 -37.84 6.64 1.25
C PRO A 646 -37.70 6.23 -0.23
N SER A 647 -37.18 7.11 -1.09
CA SER A 647 -36.92 6.75 -2.49
C SER A 647 -35.74 5.79 -2.64
N PHE A 648 -34.91 5.66 -1.59
CA PHE A 648 -33.74 4.82 -1.51
C PHE A 648 -34.09 3.50 -0.79
N HIS A 649 -34.35 2.45 -1.58
CA HIS A 649 -34.93 1.18 -1.11
C HIS A 649 -34.44 -0.02 -1.95
N THR A 650 -34.77 -1.23 -1.49
CA THR A 650 -34.49 -2.50 -2.19
C THR A 650 -35.73 -3.35 -2.46
#